data_AF-F8C5D6-F1
#
_entry.id   AF-F8C5D6-F1
#
_cell.length_a   1.000
_cell.length_b   1.000
_cell.length_c   1.000
_cell.angle_alpha   90.00
_cell.angle_beta   90.00
_cell.angle_gamma   90.00
#
_symmetry.space_group_name_H-M   'P 1'
#
loop_
_entity.id
_entity.type
_entity.pdbx_description
1 polymer ?
#
loop_
_entity_poly.entity_id
_entity_poly.type
_entity_poly.pdbx_seq_one_letter_code
_entity_poly.pdbx_strand_id
1 'polypeptide(L)'
;MKAFKYIIMWIFLLMIQPAIALEDSNNLNEEIVQNFTYHLKYSKQTVTLKNGEYKTPLRPGNEEDMKNYLSVKIEKYGIFKPKFLPPFAIVILSENFGGSGVFFEITALVKEDDKIVQTNSIELGDRVIIKDLRFEPGFVSFNDIERDSIYLSLLTYKETDPSCCPTEQKTLCFTLARDKNKEMKLLTCLESFLLEEHPPHILKKPALYLYPNKTEKVEVILKPKGQITKTIPEYKDKWLVVANPNGLIDNKYPYLFYEVALENSVDLPKEGWIVKTTDLEKWFDVNLPKLGLNKKEIKDFKEYWLGELKGYPYYKIRLLSEEFLDENITVKINPKPDTFIRVIFYFEGTYYSKEKLIEPQIKTPIRKGFTAVEWGGILETSDKSDIKSVKYSFSPTEEGILVLRSLNIEDHKIKIKVNANGCTDKNSIKAVVKKSSRIDSRVPDYKITFIREKPDNCKAFIPDGAVIEYDLKRDFNIQMPYTLKIENPVMPFTKDDPYFTVGKVKTIQEEPIEGEQGKFILGVIQEMITEIRRDVKNATIYAIQQEIERYKKRGEKEKVKKLENELKKIKQIKDEDFQIPENVQEYESKSKDLSFGPIYPCKAIQTEIIADKIISTGDILKVKGMTRSGPFYHVAGIRKDVLEKMKVGKTYKANLCLVYKREYFGFIPDYYVYLADVEE
;
A
#
# COMPACT_ATOMS: atom_id res chain seq x y z
N MET A 1 -25.46 -37.07 69.66
CA MET A 1 -26.79 -36.83 69.05
C MET A 1 -26.56 -35.95 67.82
N LYS A 2 -26.67 -36.45 66.58
CA LYS A 2 -27.89 -36.38 65.71
C LYS A 2 -28.57 -35.00 65.81
N ALA A 3 -28.82 -34.18 64.79
CA ALA A 3 -29.29 -34.41 63.41
C ALA A 3 -29.29 -33.00 62.70
N PHE A 4 -28.98 -32.83 61.39
CA PHE A 4 -29.91 -32.92 60.23
C PHE A 4 -31.10 -31.91 60.34
N LYS A 5 -31.60 -31.17 59.33
CA LYS A 5 -31.46 -31.08 57.86
C LYS A 5 -32.44 -29.96 57.35
N TYR A 6 -32.05 -29.19 56.33
CA TYR A 6 -32.85 -28.73 55.14
C TYR A 6 -34.07 -27.79 55.34
N ILE A 7 -34.18 -26.59 54.73
CA ILE A 7 -34.16 -26.21 53.29
C ILE A 7 -35.22 -26.98 52.48
N ILE A 8 -36.13 -26.25 51.81
CA ILE A 8 -36.82 -26.55 50.52
C ILE A 8 -38.35 -26.33 50.56
N MET A 9 -38.83 -25.65 49.50
CA MET A 9 -40.19 -25.56 48.95
C MET A 9 -41.18 -24.62 49.65
N TRP A 10 -41.40 -23.42 49.10
CA TRP A 10 -42.38 -23.12 48.01
C TRP A 10 -43.82 -23.16 48.58
N ILE A 11 -44.64 -22.12 48.45
CA ILE A 11 -45.42 -21.78 47.25
C ILE A 11 -46.00 -20.37 47.49
N PHE A 12 -45.61 -19.35 46.72
CA PHE A 12 -46.18 -18.93 45.41
C PHE A 12 -47.38 -17.98 45.54
N LEU A 13 -47.10 -16.66 45.61
CA LEU A 13 -47.94 -15.64 44.99
C LEU A 13 -47.08 -14.39 44.73
N LEU A 14 -46.16 -14.48 43.78
CA LEU A 14 -45.44 -13.32 43.25
C LEU A 14 -46.17 -12.87 41.99
N MET A 15 -46.64 -11.62 42.02
CA MET A 15 -47.18 -10.91 40.87
C MET A 15 -46.15 -10.96 39.74
N ILE A 16 -46.45 -11.73 38.70
CA ILE A 16 -45.75 -11.66 37.41
C ILE A 16 -46.18 -10.33 36.80
N GLN A 17 -45.41 -9.27 37.03
CA GLN A 17 -45.33 -8.22 36.03
C GLN A 17 -44.39 -8.73 34.93
N PRO A 18 -44.83 -8.79 33.67
CA PRO A 18 -43.88 -8.95 32.59
C PRO A 18 -42.97 -7.72 32.67
N ALA A 19 -41.68 -7.95 32.94
CA ALA A 19 -40.66 -7.00 32.58
C ALA A 19 -40.71 -6.90 31.05
N ILE A 20 -41.57 -6.00 30.56
CA ILE A 20 -41.37 -5.39 29.26
C ILE A 20 -40.00 -4.73 29.40
N ALA A 21 -39.00 -5.33 28.79
CA ALA A 21 -37.76 -4.62 28.51
C ALA A 21 -38.20 -3.36 27.77
N LEU A 22 -38.09 -2.20 28.43
CA LEU A 22 -38.10 -0.94 27.71
C LEU A 22 -36.87 -1.02 26.80
N GLU A 23 -37.12 -1.38 25.55
CA GLU A 23 -36.15 -1.28 24.49
C GLU A 23 -35.76 0.19 24.41
N ASP A 24 -34.49 0.44 24.68
CA ASP A 24 -33.88 1.75 24.78
C ASP A 24 -34.16 2.51 23.47
N SER A 25 -35.09 3.48 23.51
CA SER A 25 -35.67 4.15 22.33
C SER A 25 -34.67 4.97 21.50
N ASN A 26 -33.40 4.97 21.92
CA ASN A 26 -32.29 5.70 21.31
C ASN A 26 -31.26 4.81 20.61
N ASN A 27 -31.48 3.49 20.49
CA ASN A 27 -30.56 2.64 19.74
C ASN A 27 -30.82 2.71 18.24
N LEU A 28 -29.79 3.13 17.48
CA LEU A 28 -29.83 3.19 16.02
C LEU A 28 -30.27 1.83 15.46
N ASN A 29 -31.44 1.83 14.83
CA ASN A 29 -32.13 0.66 14.31
C ASN A 29 -32.80 1.00 12.97
N GLU A 30 -33.42 -0.01 12.36
CA GLU A 30 -34.06 0.12 11.05
C GLU A 30 -35.23 1.12 11.06
N GLU A 31 -36.05 1.12 12.10
CA GLU A 31 -37.21 2.02 12.23
C GLU A 31 -36.76 3.48 12.21
N ILE A 32 -35.68 3.80 12.92
CA ILE A 32 -35.09 5.13 12.92
C ILE A 32 -34.59 5.49 11.53
N VAL A 33 -33.80 4.62 10.88
CA VAL A 33 -33.26 4.87 9.53
C VAL A 33 -34.39 5.16 8.53
N GLN A 34 -35.47 4.37 8.56
CA GLN A 34 -36.57 4.51 7.61
C GLN A 34 -37.47 5.73 7.86
N ASN A 35 -37.45 6.31 9.06
CA ASN A 35 -38.31 7.45 9.44
C ASN A 35 -37.50 8.71 9.82
N PHE A 36 -36.19 8.72 9.52
CA PHE A 36 -35.32 9.85 9.84
C PHE A 36 -35.59 11.07 8.94
N THR A 37 -35.18 12.24 9.43
CA THR A 37 -35.24 13.50 8.70
C THR A 37 -33.89 13.77 8.04
N TYR A 38 -33.82 13.60 6.71
CA TYR A 38 -32.58 13.74 5.93
C TYR A 38 -32.46 15.11 5.29
N HIS A 39 -31.26 15.69 5.36
CA HIS A 39 -30.82 16.80 4.52
C HIS A 39 -30.21 16.25 3.24
N LEU A 40 -30.82 16.58 2.10
CA LEU A 40 -30.52 16.01 0.78
C LEU A 40 -29.50 16.85 0.01
N LYS A 41 -28.58 16.21 -0.72
CA LYS A 41 -27.52 16.91 -1.46
C LYS A 41 -28.02 17.60 -2.72
N TYR A 42 -28.83 16.93 -3.55
CA TYR A 42 -29.19 17.46 -4.87
C TYR A 42 -30.26 18.54 -4.77
N SER A 43 -31.37 18.25 -4.08
CA SER A 43 -32.44 19.23 -3.88
C SER A 43 -32.09 20.31 -2.85
N LYS A 44 -31.11 20.07 -1.97
CA LYS A 44 -30.79 20.90 -0.79
C LYS A 44 -31.97 21.06 0.17
N GLN A 45 -32.97 20.18 0.07
CA GLN A 45 -34.14 20.16 0.93
C GLN A 45 -33.93 19.26 2.13
N THR A 46 -34.75 19.46 3.16
CA THR A 46 -34.80 18.57 4.32
C THR A 46 -36.15 17.87 4.33
N VAL A 47 -36.15 16.54 4.32
CA VAL A 47 -37.37 15.74 4.23
C VAL A 47 -37.40 14.69 5.34
N THR A 48 -38.57 14.48 5.93
CA THR A 48 -38.81 13.36 6.84
C THR A 48 -39.37 12.20 6.05
N LEU A 49 -38.64 11.09 6.00
CA LEU A 49 -39.12 9.88 5.34
C LEU A 49 -40.20 9.21 6.17
N LYS A 50 -41.08 8.46 5.51
CA LYS A 50 -42.01 7.53 6.14
C LYS A 50 -41.81 6.16 5.51
N ASN A 51 -41.36 5.19 6.31
CA ASN A 51 -41.03 3.84 5.85
C ASN A 51 -40.07 3.85 4.64
N GLY A 52 -39.05 4.72 4.68
CA GLY A 52 -38.00 4.82 3.68
C GLY A 52 -38.34 5.60 2.41
N GLU A 53 -39.53 6.22 2.33
CA GLU A 53 -39.94 7.03 1.17
C GLU A 53 -40.49 8.41 1.57
N TYR A 54 -40.32 9.38 0.67
CA TYR A 54 -40.96 10.69 0.72
C TYR A 54 -41.38 11.10 -0.70
N LYS A 55 -42.57 11.66 -0.86
CA LYS A 55 -43.05 12.21 -2.14
C LYS A 55 -43.81 13.50 -1.89
N THR A 56 -43.51 14.54 -2.68
CA THR A 56 -44.32 15.75 -2.71
C THR A 56 -45.76 15.40 -3.11
N PRO A 57 -46.78 15.87 -2.39
CA PRO A 57 -48.17 15.69 -2.78
C PRO A 57 -48.43 16.34 -4.15
N LEU A 58 -49.07 15.62 -5.07
CA LEU A 58 -49.46 16.14 -6.38
C LEU A 58 -50.97 16.35 -6.44
N ARG A 59 -51.42 17.59 -6.64
CA ARG A 59 -52.84 17.87 -6.94
C ARG A 59 -53.05 17.86 -8.46
N PRO A 60 -54.09 17.18 -8.97
CA PRO A 60 -54.38 17.16 -10.40
C PRO A 60 -54.52 18.57 -10.98
N GLY A 61 -53.77 18.87 -12.04
CA GLY A 61 -53.82 20.16 -12.75
C GLY A 61 -53.04 21.31 -12.10
N ASN A 62 -52.28 21.07 -11.02
CA ASN A 62 -51.46 22.10 -10.39
C ASN A 62 -50.03 22.11 -10.97
N GLU A 63 -49.68 23.14 -11.75
CA GLU A 63 -48.36 23.29 -12.37
C GLU A 63 -47.23 23.56 -11.34
N GLU A 64 -47.53 24.16 -10.20
CA GLU A 64 -46.56 24.47 -9.16
C GLU A 64 -46.14 23.20 -8.41
N ASP A 65 -47.10 22.30 -8.14
CA ASP A 65 -46.83 20.98 -7.55
C ASP A 65 -45.94 20.13 -8.50
N MET A 66 -46.15 20.21 -9.82
CA MET A 66 -45.30 19.54 -10.81
C MET A 66 -43.88 20.12 -10.88
N LYS A 67 -43.73 21.44 -10.80
CA LYS A 67 -42.41 22.11 -10.83
C LYS A 67 -41.58 21.81 -9.57
N ASN A 68 -42.24 21.58 -8.44
CA ASN A 68 -41.60 21.32 -7.15
C ASN A 68 -41.68 19.83 -6.74
N TYR A 69 -41.98 18.94 -7.69
CA TYR A 69 -42.09 17.52 -7.38
C TYR A 69 -40.73 16.95 -6.97
N LEU A 70 -40.72 16.23 -5.86
CA LEU A 70 -39.57 15.52 -5.33
C LEU A 70 -40.04 14.18 -4.79
N SER A 71 -39.41 13.11 -5.26
CA SER A 71 -39.53 11.76 -4.71
C SER A 71 -38.17 11.35 -4.16
N VAL A 72 -38.14 10.90 -2.91
CA VAL A 72 -36.94 10.41 -2.23
C VAL A 72 -37.19 9.00 -1.74
N LYS A 73 -36.19 8.12 -1.92
CA LYS A 73 -36.27 6.74 -1.46
C LYS A 73 -34.93 6.26 -0.90
N ILE A 74 -34.98 5.43 0.15
CA ILE A 74 -33.82 4.63 0.58
C ILE A 74 -33.66 3.44 -0.36
N GLU A 75 -32.54 3.38 -1.08
CA GLU A 75 -32.22 2.31 -2.03
C GLU A 75 -31.50 1.15 -1.35
N LYS A 76 -30.61 1.46 -0.40
CA LYS A 76 -29.91 0.48 0.43
C LYS A 76 -29.42 1.14 1.71
N TYR A 77 -29.38 0.39 2.80
CA TYR A 77 -28.71 0.81 4.02
C TYR A 77 -27.99 -0.37 4.69
N GLY A 78 -27.05 -0.06 5.57
CA GLY A 78 -26.39 -1.03 6.45
C GLY A 78 -26.16 -0.41 7.82
N ILE A 79 -26.54 -1.12 8.88
CA ILE A 79 -26.35 -0.69 10.27
C ILE A 79 -25.15 -1.45 10.83
N PHE A 80 -24.16 -0.72 11.33
CA PHE A 80 -22.89 -1.27 11.78
C PHE A 80 -22.65 -0.88 13.24
N LYS A 81 -22.19 -1.87 14.02
CA LYS A 81 -21.81 -1.72 15.43
C LYS A 81 -20.34 -2.09 15.59
N PRO A 82 -19.42 -1.27 15.04
CA PRO A 82 -17.99 -1.52 15.15
C PRO A 82 -17.54 -1.44 16.61
N LYS A 83 -16.38 -2.02 16.92
CA LYS A 83 -15.85 -2.09 18.28
C LYS A 83 -15.32 -0.74 18.79
N PHE A 84 -14.88 0.15 17.89
CA PHE A 84 -14.11 1.35 18.23
C PHE A 84 -14.68 2.67 17.66
N LEU A 85 -15.72 2.61 16.83
CA LEU A 85 -16.49 3.78 16.39
C LEU A 85 -17.89 3.77 17.03
N PRO A 86 -18.56 4.92 17.17
CA PRO A 86 -19.96 4.94 17.57
C PRO A 86 -20.82 4.13 16.57
N PRO A 87 -21.91 3.47 17.01
CA PRO A 87 -22.83 2.80 16.09
C PRO A 87 -23.29 3.75 14.99
N PHE A 88 -23.24 3.29 13.75
CA PHE A 88 -23.61 4.09 12.60
C PHE A 88 -24.38 3.30 11.55
N ALA A 89 -25.14 3.99 10.71
CA ALA A 89 -25.84 3.44 9.58
C ALA A 89 -25.42 4.17 8.31
N ILE A 90 -25.03 3.43 7.28
CA ILE A 90 -24.80 3.98 5.95
C ILE A 90 -26.11 3.89 5.18
N VAL A 91 -26.52 4.99 4.57
CA VAL A 91 -27.80 5.13 3.89
C VAL A 91 -27.55 5.68 2.49
N ILE A 92 -28.09 4.98 1.49
CA ILE A 92 -28.06 5.39 0.09
C ILE A 92 -29.45 5.88 -0.29
N LEU A 93 -29.56 7.15 -0.64
CA LEU A 93 -30.80 7.81 -1.00
C LEU A 93 -30.83 8.06 -2.51
N SER A 94 -32.01 7.94 -3.11
CA SER A 94 -32.28 8.38 -4.47
C SER A 94 -33.24 9.56 -4.48
N GLU A 95 -32.95 10.59 -5.29
CA GLU A 95 -33.79 11.75 -5.54
C GLU A 95 -34.29 11.74 -7.00
N ASN A 96 -35.60 11.94 -7.18
CA ASN A 96 -36.24 12.08 -8.49
C ASN A 96 -37.15 13.31 -8.52
N PHE A 97 -36.91 14.18 -9.49
CA PHE A 97 -37.61 15.46 -9.68
C PHE A 97 -38.79 15.40 -10.67
N GLY A 98 -39.28 14.19 -10.98
CA GLY A 98 -40.44 13.96 -11.86
C GLY A 98 -40.09 13.67 -13.31
N GLY A 99 -38.79 13.60 -13.62
CA GLY A 99 -38.26 13.24 -14.93
C GLY A 99 -37.75 11.79 -15.00
N SER A 100 -36.97 11.49 -16.03
CA SER A 100 -36.29 10.18 -16.21
C SER A 100 -34.95 10.08 -15.48
N GLY A 101 -34.49 11.15 -14.83
CA GLY A 101 -33.27 11.18 -14.03
C GLY A 101 -33.55 10.75 -12.58
N VAL A 102 -32.68 9.91 -12.05
CA VAL A 102 -32.67 9.50 -10.63
C VAL A 102 -31.25 9.69 -10.14
N PHE A 103 -31.07 10.52 -9.12
CA PHE A 103 -29.77 10.93 -8.60
C PHE A 103 -29.53 10.26 -7.26
N PHE A 104 -28.33 9.70 -7.06
CA PHE A 104 -28.02 8.90 -5.88
C PHE A 104 -26.99 9.59 -5.02
N GLU A 105 -27.19 9.53 -3.71
CA GLU A 105 -26.26 10.02 -2.70
C GLU A 105 -26.03 8.98 -1.61
N ILE A 106 -24.89 9.08 -0.94
CA ILE A 106 -24.56 8.31 0.25
C ILE A 106 -24.36 9.23 1.45
N THR A 107 -24.92 8.86 2.59
CA THR A 107 -24.76 9.56 3.86
C THR A 107 -24.64 8.56 5.02
N ALA A 108 -24.25 9.05 6.19
CA ALA A 108 -24.20 8.25 7.41
C ALA A 108 -25.07 8.87 8.52
N LEU A 109 -25.77 8.02 9.27
CA LEU A 109 -26.37 8.37 10.55
C LEU A 109 -25.47 7.81 11.65
N VAL A 110 -24.99 8.67 12.54
CA VAL A 110 -24.06 8.28 13.63
C VAL A 110 -24.74 8.52 14.96
N LYS A 111 -24.72 7.52 15.85
CA LYS A 111 -25.16 7.68 17.24
C LYS A 111 -24.06 8.36 18.04
N GLU A 112 -24.18 9.67 18.23
CA GLU A 112 -23.29 10.47 19.08
C GLU A 112 -24.01 10.80 20.40
N ASP A 113 -23.44 10.35 21.52
CA ASP A 113 -24.06 10.43 22.84
C ASP A 113 -25.50 9.82 22.82
N ASP A 114 -26.50 10.61 23.22
CA ASP A 114 -27.93 10.25 23.21
C ASP A 114 -28.67 10.72 21.94
N LYS A 115 -27.96 11.12 20.88
CA LYS A 115 -28.56 11.64 19.64
C LYS A 115 -28.05 10.91 18.41
N ILE A 116 -28.88 10.93 17.36
CA ILE A 116 -28.52 10.41 16.04
C ILE A 116 -28.38 11.59 15.10
N VAL A 117 -27.19 11.74 14.53
CA VAL A 117 -26.82 12.89 13.70
C VAL A 117 -26.49 12.40 12.29
N GLN A 118 -26.98 13.11 11.27
CA GLN A 118 -26.60 12.88 9.88
C GLN A 118 -25.26 13.56 9.58
N THR A 119 -24.35 12.85 8.91
CA THR A 119 -23.11 13.42 8.37
C THR A 119 -23.38 14.23 7.10
N ASN A 120 -22.32 14.67 6.43
CA ASN A 120 -22.45 15.13 5.04
C ASN A 120 -22.94 13.99 4.11
N SER A 121 -23.52 14.39 2.98
CA SER A 121 -23.85 13.50 1.86
C SER A 121 -22.83 13.65 0.73
N ILE A 122 -22.49 12.53 0.09
CA ILE A 122 -21.59 12.45 -1.08
C ILE A 122 -22.39 11.98 -2.29
N GLU A 123 -22.17 12.63 -3.44
CA GLU A 123 -22.82 12.32 -4.71
C GLU A 123 -22.28 11.01 -5.30
N LEU A 124 -23.17 10.09 -5.67
CA LEU A 124 -22.84 8.85 -6.37
C LEU A 124 -23.10 8.93 -7.87
N GLY A 125 -23.79 9.97 -8.34
CA GLY A 125 -24.17 10.18 -9.73
C GLY A 125 -25.60 9.74 -10.05
N ASP A 126 -25.93 9.66 -11.33
CA ASP A 126 -27.26 9.30 -11.81
C ASP A 126 -27.37 7.82 -12.21
N ARG A 127 -28.56 7.25 -11.99
CA ARG A 127 -28.97 5.89 -12.41
C ARG A 127 -27.95 4.78 -12.09
N VAL A 128 -27.29 4.87 -10.93
CA VAL A 128 -26.38 3.81 -10.47
C VAL A 128 -27.16 2.58 -10.02
N ILE A 129 -26.58 1.39 -10.20
CA ILE A 129 -27.15 0.14 -9.67
C ILE A 129 -26.29 -0.32 -8.50
N ILE A 130 -26.83 -0.20 -7.28
CA ILE A 130 -26.14 -0.66 -6.07
C ILE A 130 -26.09 -2.18 -6.05
N LYS A 131 -24.88 -2.76 -5.95
CA LYS A 131 -24.68 -4.21 -5.87
C LYS A 131 -24.43 -4.65 -4.44
N ASP A 132 -23.42 -4.08 -3.81
CA ASP A 132 -22.96 -4.48 -2.49
C ASP A 132 -22.62 -3.27 -1.62
N LEU A 133 -22.91 -3.39 -0.33
CA LEU A 133 -22.54 -2.41 0.69
C LEU A 133 -22.00 -3.20 1.88
N ARG A 134 -20.71 -3.06 2.15
CA ARG A 134 -20.04 -3.80 3.21
C ARG A 134 -19.18 -2.87 4.05
N PHE A 135 -19.10 -3.22 5.32
CA PHE A 135 -18.19 -2.62 6.27
C PHE A 135 -17.05 -3.61 6.54
N GLU A 136 -15.83 -3.16 6.34
CA GLU A 136 -14.63 -3.93 6.63
C GLU A 136 -13.87 -3.23 7.77
N PRO A 137 -13.87 -3.82 8.98
CA PRO A 137 -13.03 -3.31 10.05
C PRO A 137 -11.56 -3.64 9.73
N GLY A 138 -10.74 -2.60 9.61
CA GLY A 138 -9.27 -2.66 9.69
C GLY A 138 -8.52 -3.66 8.79
N PHE A 139 -8.71 -3.69 7.46
CA PHE A 139 -7.77 -4.41 6.57
C PHE A 139 -7.53 -3.72 5.19
N VAL A 140 -6.23 -3.48 4.91
CA VAL A 140 -5.53 -3.16 3.63
C VAL A 140 -5.12 -1.69 3.30
N SER A 141 -3.87 -1.39 3.66
CA SER A 141 -2.72 -0.76 2.94
C SER A 141 -2.90 0.42 1.94
N PHE A 142 -2.41 1.59 2.36
CA PHE A 142 -1.12 2.19 1.94
C PHE A 142 -0.46 2.78 3.21
N ASN A 143 0.78 2.38 3.56
CA ASN A 143 1.57 2.82 4.74
C ASN A 143 1.18 2.31 6.15
N ASP A 144 0.71 1.06 6.32
CA ASP A 144 0.56 0.42 7.66
C ASP A 144 -0.34 1.15 8.69
N ILE A 145 -1.36 1.90 8.25
CA ILE A 145 -2.39 2.47 9.14
C ILE A 145 -3.69 1.66 8.97
N GLU A 146 -4.15 1.01 10.04
CA GLU A 146 -5.43 0.29 10.07
C GLU A 146 -6.61 1.29 10.11
N ARG A 147 -7.58 1.18 9.18
CA ARG A 147 -8.82 1.98 9.20
C ARG A 147 -10.06 1.17 8.90
N ASP A 148 -11.13 1.53 9.61
CA ASP A 148 -12.49 1.10 9.34
C ASP A 148 -12.96 1.68 7.99
N SER A 149 -13.31 0.79 7.06
CA SER A 149 -13.62 1.16 5.68
C SER A 149 -15.00 0.65 5.26
N ILE A 150 -15.70 1.47 4.48
CA ILE A 150 -17.01 1.17 3.92
C ILE A 150 -16.82 1.04 2.42
N TYR A 151 -17.08 -0.16 1.89
CA TYR A 151 -17.01 -0.42 0.46
C TYR A 151 -18.41 -0.47 -0.14
N LEU A 152 -18.59 0.33 -1.20
CA LEU A 152 -19.79 0.36 -2.00
C LEU A 152 -19.46 -0.13 -3.41
N SER A 153 -19.96 -1.32 -3.77
CA SER A 153 -19.85 -1.81 -5.14
C SER A 153 -21.13 -1.47 -5.91
N LEU A 154 -20.96 -0.85 -7.07
CA LEU A 154 -22.06 -0.37 -7.91
C LEU A 154 -21.75 -0.54 -9.40
N LEU A 155 -22.80 -0.47 -10.24
CA LEU A 155 -22.66 -0.26 -11.68
C LEU A 155 -22.95 1.21 -12.02
N THR A 156 -22.11 1.78 -12.88
CA THR A 156 -22.23 3.13 -13.45
C THR A 156 -21.95 3.09 -14.97
N TYR A 157 -22.11 4.21 -15.67
CA TYR A 157 -22.00 4.25 -17.14
C TYR A 157 -20.56 4.33 -17.62
N LYS A 158 -20.26 3.58 -18.68
CA LYS A 158 -19.15 3.87 -19.61
C LYS A 158 -19.61 4.87 -20.67
N GLU A 159 -18.67 5.57 -21.29
CA GLU A 159 -18.94 6.44 -22.45
C GLU A 159 -19.67 5.70 -23.59
N THR A 160 -19.53 4.38 -23.67
CA THR A 160 -20.14 3.51 -24.69
C THR A 160 -21.49 2.91 -24.29
N ASP A 161 -21.95 3.12 -23.05
CA ASP A 161 -23.17 2.48 -22.56
C ASP A 161 -24.44 3.19 -23.06
N PRO A 162 -25.48 2.46 -23.48
CA PRO A 162 -26.81 3.05 -23.69
C PRO A 162 -27.33 3.66 -22.38
N SER A 163 -28.02 4.79 -22.46
CA SER A 163 -28.50 5.56 -21.30
C SER A 163 -29.41 4.79 -20.33
N CYS A 164 -29.88 3.58 -20.66
CA CYS A 164 -30.70 2.73 -19.80
C CYS A 164 -29.89 1.80 -18.88
N CYS A 165 -28.61 1.54 -19.23
CA CYS A 165 -28.03 0.24 -18.94
C CYS A 165 -26.54 0.38 -18.55
N PRO A 166 -26.24 0.81 -17.32
CA PRO A 166 -24.86 0.97 -16.85
C PRO A 166 -24.14 -0.38 -16.76
N THR A 167 -22.92 -0.47 -17.30
CA THR A 167 -22.11 -1.70 -17.31
C THR A 167 -20.74 -1.56 -16.65
N GLU A 168 -20.33 -0.35 -16.27
CA GLU A 168 -19.06 -0.12 -15.55
C GLU A 168 -19.17 -0.54 -14.10
N GLN A 169 -18.43 -1.56 -13.70
CA GLN A 169 -18.34 -1.95 -12.30
C GLN A 169 -17.33 -1.04 -11.56
N LYS A 170 -17.80 -0.32 -10.55
CA LYS A 170 -16.96 0.47 -9.64
C LYS A 170 -17.11 0.00 -8.20
N THR A 171 -16.02 0.06 -7.45
CA THR A 171 -16.02 -0.06 -6.00
C THR A 171 -15.52 1.24 -5.42
N LEU A 172 -16.38 1.94 -4.71
CA LEU A 172 -16.05 3.17 -4.00
C LEU A 172 -15.71 2.83 -2.54
N CYS A 173 -14.78 3.59 -1.97
CA CYS A 173 -14.30 3.42 -0.60
C CYS A 173 -14.60 4.70 0.19
N PHE A 174 -15.23 4.52 1.35
CA PHE A 174 -15.56 5.59 2.28
C PHE A 174 -15.08 5.25 3.69
N THR A 175 -14.96 6.26 4.53
CA THR A 175 -14.66 6.12 5.96
C THR A 175 -15.31 7.26 6.74
N LEU A 176 -15.49 7.04 8.04
CA LEU A 176 -15.98 8.06 8.97
C LEU A 176 -14.80 8.65 9.72
N ALA A 177 -14.66 9.97 9.69
CA ALA A 177 -13.63 10.67 10.45
C ALA A 177 -14.17 11.98 11.02
N ARG A 178 -13.59 12.44 12.13
CA ARG A 178 -13.92 13.76 12.68
C ARG A 178 -13.17 14.85 11.93
N ASP A 179 -13.84 15.95 11.61
CA ASP A 179 -13.22 17.13 11.04
C ASP A 179 -12.55 18.03 12.11
N LYS A 180 -12.01 19.19 11.69
CA LYS A 180 -11.35 20.16 12.59
C LYS A 180 -12.28 20.70 13.70
N ASN A 181 -13.59 20.64 13.52
CA ASN A 181 -14.60 21.06 14.48
C ASN A 181 -15.09 19.90 15.36
N LYS A 182 -14.46 18.72 15.25
CA LYS A 182 -14.83 17.46 15.91
C LYS A 182 -16.16 16.87 15.44
N GLU A 183 -16.73 17.34 14.33
CA GLU A 183 -17.96 16.77 13.77
C GLU A 183 -17.64 15.51 12.97
N MET A 184 -18.45 14.46 13.11
CA MET A 184 -18.28 13.26 12.30
C MET A 184 -18.66 13.53 10.84
N LYS A 185 -17.76 13.20 9.91
CA LYS A 185 -17.95 13.34 8.46
C LYS A 185 -17.76 11.99 7.77
N LEU A 186 -18.57 11.77 6.74
CA LEU A 186 -18.35 10.71 5.77
C LEU A 186 -17.40 11.25 4.71
N LEU A 187 -16.28 10.57 4.51
CA LEU A 187 -15.26 10.95 3.55
C LEU A 187 -15.01 9.78 2.59
N THR A 188 -14.61 10.07 1.36
CA THR A 188 -13.96 9.03 0.56
C THR A 188 -12.64 8.64 1.23
N CYS A 189 -12.19 7.41 1.03
CA CYS A 189 -10.89 6.96 1.58
C CYS A 189 -9.73 7.84 1.09
N LEU A 190 -9.83 8.35 -0.15
CA LEU A 190 -8.86 9.31 -0.69
C LEU A 190 -8.94 10.67 0.01
N GLU A 191 -10.12 11.25 0.21
CA GLU A 191 -10.27 12.50 0.95
C GLU A 191 -9.78 12.37 2.40
N SER A 192 -10.09 11.26 3.07
CA SER A 192 -9.56 10.98 4.40
C SER A 192 -8.04 10.93 4.41
N PHE A 193 -7.42 10.25 3.44
CA PHE A 193 -5.96 10.24 3.27
C PHE A 193 -5.39 11.65 3.02
N LEU A 194 -6.08 12.49 2.25
CA LEU A 194 -5.67 13.87 1.96
C LEU A 194 -5.93 14.85 3.12
N LEU A 195 -6.91 14.56 3.99
CA LEU A 195 -7.26 15.35 5.17
C LEU A 195 -6.40 15.03 6.40
N GLU A 196 -5.63 13.95 6.36
CA GLU A 196 -4.70 13.60 7.44
C GLU A 196 -3.49 14.53 7.47
N GLU A 197 -3.62 15.63 8.21
CA GLU A 197 -2.45 16.38 8.66
C GLU A 197 -1.64 15.58 9.71
N HIS A 198 -2.25 14.63 10.45
CA HIS A 198 -1.55 13.84 11.48
C HIS A 198 -2.17 12.44 11.65
N PRO A 199 -1.54 11.33 11.20
CA PRO A 199 -1.88 10.02 11.77
C PRO A 199 -1.68 10.08 13.29
N PRO A 200 -2.50 9.37 14.09
CA PRO A 200 -2.39 9.43 15.55
C PRO A 200 -0.98 9.04 15.97
N HIS A 201 -0.36 9.84 16.84
CA HIS A 201 0.95 9.48 17.38
C HIS A 201 0.83 8.17 18.16
N ILE A 202 1.55 7.15 17.71
CA ILE A 202 1.58 5.86 18.39
C ILE A 202 2.69 5.91 19.44
N LEU A 203 2.29 5.83 20.70
CA LEU A 203 3.18 5.55 21.80
C LEU A 203 3.60 4.07 21.73
N LYS A 204 4.83 3.86 21.27
CA LYS A 204 5.44 2.55 21.11
C LYS A 204 6.23 2.13 22.34
N LYS A 205 6.09 0.85 22.68
CA LYS A 205 6.89 0.19 23.72
C LYS A 205 6.92 0.81 25.13
N PRO A 206 5.82 1.35 25.69
CA PRO A 206 5.66 1.37 27.14
C PRO A 206 5.92 -0.01 27.77
N ALA A 207 7.12 -0.17 28.34
CA ALA A 207 7.54 -1.34 29.10
C ALA A 207 7.50 -0.97 30.58
N LEU A 208 6.52 -1.51 31.29
CA LEU A 208 6.23 -1.22 32.70
C LEU A 208 6.81 -2.32 33.60
N TYR A 209 7.87 -1.97 34.33
CA TYR A 209 8.55 -2.79 35.32
C TYR A 209 7.99 -2.52 36.71
N LEU A 210 7.85 -3.57 37.51
CA LEU A 210 7.32 -3.50 38.88
C LEU A 210 8.32 -4.11 39.86
N TYR A 211 8.85 -3.33 40.79
CA TYR A 211 9.82 -3.76 41.81
C TYR A 211 9.28 -3.55 43.23
N PRO A 212 8.32 -4.38 43.70
CA PRO A 212 7.80 -4.29 45.06
C PRO A 212 8.85 -4.66 46.12
N ASN A 213 8.62 -4.26 47.38
CA ASN A 213 9.53 -4.55 48.49
C ASN A 213 9.57 -6.04 48.86
N LYS A 214 8.48 -6.75 48.59
CA LYS A 214 8.32 -8.20 48.77
C LYS A 214 7.49 -8.74 47.63
N THR A 215 7.51 -10.05 47.43
CA THR A 215 6.63 -10.68 46.44
C THR A 215 5.17 -10.46 46.81
N GLU A 216 4.41 -9.77 45.96
CA GLU A 216 3.03 -9.39 46.23
C GLU A 216 2.18 -9.25 44.96
N LYS A 217 0.85 -9.19 45.15
CA LYS A 217 -0.09 -8.95 44.05
C LYS A 217 -0.13 -7.46 43.74
N VAL A 218 -0.03 -7.12 42.47
CA VAL A 218 -0.11 -5.76 41.95
C VAL A 218 -1.23 -5.70 40.91
N GLU A 219 -2.12 -4.73 41.07
CA GLU A 219 -3.14 -4.36 40.09
C GLU A 219 -2.65 -3.17 39.27
N VAL A 220 -2.75 -3.27 37.94
CA VAL A 220 -2.42 -2.20 37.00
C VAL A 220 -3.62 -1.93 36.09
N ILE A 221 -4.05 -0.67 36.03
CA ILE A 221 -5.16 -0.19 35.19
C ILE A 221 -4.64 0.93 34.29
N LEU A 222 -4.75 0.70 32.98
CA LEU A 222 -4.43 1.68 31.94
C LEU A 222 -5.68 2.52 31.62
N LYS A 223 -5.53 3.85 31.61
CA LYS A 223 -6.57 4.80 31.20
C LYS A 223 -6.01 5.87 30.26
N PRO A 224 -5.48 5.51 29.08
CA PRO A 224 -5.00 6.50 28.14
C PRO A 224 -6.16 7.27 27.48
N LYS A 225 -5.90 8.53 27.09
CA LYS A 225 -6.71 9.31 26.14
C LYS A 225 -6.34 8.90 24.71
N GLY A 226 -6.82 7.74 24.32
CA GLY A 226 -6.47 7.10 23.06
C GLY A 226 -6.84 5.62 23.08
N GLN A 227 -6.45 4.92 22.03
CA GLN A 227 -6.77 3.49 21.86
C GLN A 227 -5.57 2.63 22.24
N ILE A 228 -5.78 1.66 23.11
CA ILE A 228 -4.75 0.64 23.40
C ILE A 228 -4.70 -0.32 22.20
N THR A 229 -3.58 -0.36 21.50
CA THR A 229 -3.43 -1.11 20.24
C THR A 229 -2.78 -2.47 20.46
N LYS A 230 -1.88 -2.60 21.45
CA LYS A 230 -1.24 -3.87 21.80
C LYS A 230 -1.06 -3.98 23.29
N THR A 231 -1.12 -5.20 23.81
CA THR A 231 -0.84 -5.53 25.22
C THR A 231 -0.20 -6.90 25.35
N ILE A 232 0.76 -7.03 26.28
CA ILE A 232 1.32 -8.32 26.71
C ILE A 232 1.57 -8.24 28.22
N PRO A 233 1.02 -9.14 29.05
CA PRO A 233 0.04 -10.18 28.71
C PRO A 233 -1.32 -9.61 28.25
N GLU A 234 -2.23 -10.49 27.82
CA GLU A 234 -3.58 -10.09 27.37
C GLU A 234 -4.27 -9.18 28.41
N TYR A 235 -4.79 -8.04 27.97
CA TYR A 235 -5.43 -7.05 28.83
C TYR A 235 -6.96 -7.10 28.71
N LYS A 236 -7.64 -7.45 29.81
CA LYS A 236 -9.11 -7.50 29.96
C LYS A 236 -9.50 -6.56 31.08
N ASP A 237 -9.44 -5.26 30.80
CA ASP A 237 -9.74 -4.13 31.70
C ASP A 237 -8.71 -3.81 32.78
N LYS A 238 -7.95 -4.82 33.25
CA LYS A 238 -6.84 -4.64 34.18
C LYS A 238 -5.85 -5.81 34.12
N TRP A 239 -4.62 -5.55 34.54
CA TRP A 239 -3.67 -6.62 34.89
C TRP A 239 -3.68 -6.83 36.40
N LEU A 240 -3.88 -8.07 36.83
CA LEU A 240 -3.75 -8.49 38.23
C LEU A 240 -2.67 -9.56 38.28
N VAL A 241 -1.45 -9.16 38.67
CA VAL A 241 -0.23 -9.97 38.53
C VAL A 241 0.49 -10.12 39.85
N VAL A 242 1.37 -11.12 39.99
CA VAL A 242 2.28 -11.28 41.12
C VAL A 242 3.66 -10.81 40.70
N ALA A 243 4.14 -9.71 41.29
CA ALA A 243 5.48 -9.18 41.05
C ALA A 243 6.39 -9.47 42.24
N ASN A 244 7.68 -9.74 41.97
CA ASN A 244 8.68 -9.95 43.01
C ASN A 244 9.70 -8.79 43.05
N PRO A 245 10.55 -8.70 44.09
CA PRO A 245 11.53 -7.62 44.20
C PRO A 245 12.59 -7.57 43.10
N ASN A 246 12.76 -8.63 42.31
CA ASN A 246 13.71 -8.65 41.18
C ASN A 246 13.08 -8.20 39.85
N GLY A 247 11.78 -7.87 39.85
CA GLY A 247 11.04 -7.38 38.70
C GLY A 247 10.46 -8.47 37.80
N LEU A 248 10.48 -9.74 38.22
CA LEU A 248 9.81 -10.82 37.50
C LEU A 248 8.33 -10.86 37.88
N ILE A 249 7.47 -10.87 36.86
CA ILE A 249 6.01 -10.82 36.97
C ILE A 249 5.45 -12.18 36.55
N ASP A 250 4.61 -12.78 37.40
CA ASP A 250 4.00 -14.10 37.23
C ASP A 250 5.01 -15.20 36.85
N ASN A 251 6.25 -15.09 37.37
CA ASN A 251 7.38 -15.97 37.05
C ASN A 251 7.69 -16.10 35.54
N LYS A 252 7.22 -15.16 34.71
CA LYS A 252 7.25 -15.28 33.25
C LYS A 252 7.66 -13.99 32.55
N TYR A 253 7.08 -12.86 32.94
CA TYR A 253 7.23 -11.60 32.21
C TYR A 253 8.26 -10.70 32.89
N PRO A 254 9.23 -10.14 32.15
CA PRO A 254 10.18 -9.19 32.71
C PRO A 254 9.58 -7.79 32.93
N TYR A 255 8.46 -7.48 32.26
CA TYR A 255 7.68 -6.25 32.35
C TYR A 255 6.29 -6.47 31.73
N LEU A 256 5.35 -5.58 32.02
CA LEU A 256 4.07 -5.47 31.30
C LEU A 256 4.27 -4.54 30.10
N PHE A 257 3.66 -4.85 28.97
CA PHE A 257 3.82 -4.10 27.72
C PHE A 257 2.48 -3.64 27.19
N TYR A 258 2.41 -2.38 26.75
CA TYR A 258 1.28 -1.87 26.01
C TYR A 258 1.71 -0.87 24.91
N GLU A 259 0.85 -0.63 23.93
CA GLU A 259 0.97 0.45 22.94
C GLU A 259 -0.32 1.26 22.92
N VAL A 260 -0.23 2.56 22.65
CA VAL A 260 -1.38 3.47 22.60
C VAL A 260 -1.33 4.32 21.34
N ALA A 261 -2.40 4.34 20.56
CA ALA A 261 -2.65 5.37 19.56
C ALA A 261 -3.33 6.56 20.25
N LEU A 262 -2.62 7.69 20.35
CA LEU A 262 -3.12 8.88 21.04
C LEU A 262 -4.19 9.60 20.21
N GLU A 263 -5.22 10.12 20.88
CA GLU A 263 -6.31 10.85 20.22
C GLU A 263 -5.92 12.29 19.87
N ASN A 264 -5.02 12.89 20.67
CA ASN A 264 -4.61 14.29 20.52
C ASN A 264 -3.13 14.38 20.08
N SER A 265 -2.79 15.52 19.46
CA SER A 265 -1.41 15.88 19.16
C SER A 265 -0.54 15.93 20.42
N VAL A 266 0.73 15.59 20.29
CA VAL A 266 1.68 15.64 21.41
C VAL A 266 2.15 17.08 21.64
N ASP A 267 1.98 17.59 22.85
CA ASP A 267 2.63 18.86 23.24
C ASP A 267 4.12 18.58 23.52
N LEU A 268 4.99 19.23 22.76
CA LEU A 268 6.42 18.96 22.78
C LEU A 268 7.15 19.99 23.64
N PRO A 269 7.96 19.54 24.62
CA PRO A 269 8.84 20.44 25.35
C PRO A 269 9.81 21.18 24.44
N LYS A 270 10.11 22.43 24.80
CA LYS A 270 11.11 23.25 24.08
C LYS A 270 12.53 22.70 24.23
N GLU A 271 12.79 22.00 25.33
CA GLU A 271 14.08 21.40 25.67
C GLU A 271 14.22 20.02 25.03
N GLY A 272 15.46 19.66 24.69
CA GLY A 272 15.78 18.37 24.10
C GLY A 272 17.22 18.28 23.62
N TRP A 273 17.51 17.24 22.85
CA TRP A 273 18.83 16.96 22.30
C TRP A 273 18.74 16.80 20.79
N ILE A 274 19.85 17.10 20.10
CA ILE A 274 20.04 16.70 18.71
C ILE A 274 21.23 15.75 18.68
N VAL A 275 20.98 14.51 18.30
CA VAL A 275 21.95 13.43 18.39
C VAL A 275 22.17 12.84 17.02
N LYS A 276 23.44 12.66 16.64
CA LYS A 276 23.79 11.91 15.43
C LYS A 276 23.36 10.47 15.58
N THR A 277 22.83 9.88 14.53
CA THR A 277 22.39 8.48 14.54
C THR A 277 23.52 7.51 14.92
N THR A 278 24.76 7.82 14.51
CA THR A 278 25.96 7.05 14.87
C THR A 278 26.36 7.16 16.35
N ASP A 279 25.88 8.18 17.06
CA ASP A 279 26.20 8.44 18.46
C ASP A 279 25.02 8.12 19.41
N LEU A 280 23.87 7.66 18.88
CA LEU A 280 22.67 7.36 19.66
C LEU A 280 22.93 6.36 20.79
N GLU A 281 23.65 5.27 20.50
CA GLU A 281 23.96 4.27 21.52
C GLU A 281 24.74 4.88 22.70
N LYS A 282 25.80 5.64 22.40
CA LYS A 282 26.60 6.34 23.42
C LYS A 282 25.77 7.36 24.17
N TRP A 283 24.88 8.07 23.47
CA TRP A 283 23.98 9.05 24.07
C TRP A 283 23.02 8.38 25.07
N PHE A 284 22.47 7.20 24.73
CA PHE A 284 21.64 6.42 25.65
C PHE A 284 22.42 5.94 26.88
N ASP A 285 23.66 5.47 26.69
CA ASP A 285 24.51 5.03 27.80
C ASP A 285 24.81 6.15 28.81
N VAL A 286 24.84 7.41 28.36
CA VAL A 286 25.07 8.58 29.22
C VAL A 286 23.79 9.12 29.85
N ASN A 287 22.68 9.17 29.11
CA ASN A 287 21.48 9.92 29.55
C ASN A 287 20.43 9.05 30.25
N LEU A 288 20.26 7.79 29.88
CA LEU A 288 19.28 6.91 30.53
C LEU A 288 19.58 6.67 32.03
N PRO A 289 20.84 6.49 32.48
CA PRO A 289 21.14 6.42 33.91
C PRO A 289 20.76 7.71 34.67
N LYS A 290 20.95 8.88 34.05
CA LYS A 290 20.56 10.17 34.65
C LYS A 290 19.05 10.28 34.83
N LEU A 291 18.27 9.65 33.97
CA LEU A 291 16.80 9.56 34.05
C LEU A 291 16.32 8.47 35.01
N GLY A 292 17.25 7.75 35.65
CA GLY A 292 16.96 6.78 36.70
C GLY A 292 16.79 5.34 36.22
N LEU A 293 17.04 5.02 34.94
CA LEU A 293 16.99 3.64 34.44
C LEU A 293 18.20 2.82 34.91
N ASN A 294 17.98 1.54 35.18
CA ASN A 294 19.04 0.60 35.57
C ASN A 294 19.62 -0.14 34.36
N LYS A 295 20.69 -0.93 34.58
CA LYS A 295 21.40 -1.65 33.50
C LYS A 295 20.50 -2.59 32.68
N LYS A 296 19.53 -3.27 33.31
CA LYS A 296 18.60 -4.18 32.62
C LYS A 296 17.65 -3.40 31.73
N GLU A 297 17.02 -2.37 32.28
CA GLU A 297 16.07 -1.51 31.55
C GLU A 297 16.76 -0.78 30.39
N ILE A 298 18.00 -0.30 30.57
CA ILE A 298 18.80 0.35 29.52
C ILE A 298 19.08 -0.61 28.37
N LYS A 299 19.46 -1.86 28.69
CA LYS A 299 19.72 -2.87 27.66
C LYS A 299 18.47 -3.11 26.82
N ASP A 300 17.33 -3.36 27.48
CA ASP A 300 16.06 -3.65 26.81
C ASP A 300 15.55 -2.43 26.00
N PHE A 301 15.76 -1.21 26.52
CA PHE A 301 15.46 0.05 25.81
C PHE A 301 16.28 0.17 24.54
N LYS A 302 17.61 -0.01 24.63
CA LYS A 302 18.53 0.12 23.48
C LYS A 302 18.24 -0.94 22.41
N GLU A 303 18.01 -2.19 22.81
CA GLU A 303 17.72 -3.30 21.90
C GLU A 303 16.52 -2.98 21.00
N TYR A 304 15.47 -2.36 21.54
CA TYR A 304 14.32 -1.92 20.77
C TYR A 304 14.60 -0.64 19.97
N TRP A 305 14.98 0.45 20.64
CA TRP A 305 15.02 1.79 20.02
C TRP A 305 16.15 1.98 19.02
N LEU A 306 17.31 1.32 19.17
CA LEU A 306 18.35 1.35 18.12
C LEU A 306 17.90 0.60 16.86
N GLY A 307 16.97 -0.34 16.99
CA GLY A 307 16.31 -1.03 15.88
C GLY A 307 15.40 -0.10 15.08
N GLU A 308 14.61 0.73 15.78
CA GLU A 308 13.60 1.64 15.23
C GLU A 308 14.20 2.97 14.72
N LEU A 309 15.23 3.52 15.37
CA LEU A 309 15.81 4.83 15.06
C LEU A 309 16.81 4.76 13.90
N LYS A 310 16.33 4.47 12.69
CA LYS A 310 17.11 4.36 11.45
C LYS A 310 16.56 5.25 10.33
N GLY A 311 17.38 5.56 9.31
CA GLY A 311 16.93 6.28 8.11
C GLY A 311 17.19 7.79 8.09
N TYR A 312 17.53 8.39 9.23
CA TYR A 312 17.91 9.81 9.34
C TYR A 312 19.34 9.94 9.88
N PRO A 313 20.09 11.00 9.51
CA PRO A 313 21.45 11.23 10.03
C PRO A 313 21.49 11.82 11.44
N TYR A 314 20.40 12.49 11.86
CA TYR A 314 20.23 13.04 13.20
C TYR A 314 18.81 12.74 13.71
N TYR A 315 18.68 12.70 15.03
CA TYR A 315 17.40 12.68 15.72
C TYR A 315 17.31 13.83 16.71
N LYS A 316 16.20 14.57 16.67
CA LYS A 316 15.79 15.40 17.80
C LYS A 316 15.09 14.51 18.80
N ILE A 317 15.57 14.54 20.04
CA ILE A 317 15.06 13.73 21.13
C ILE A 317 14.51 14.67 22.19
N ARG A 318 13.25 14.50 22.57
CA ARG A 318 12.60 15.27 23.64
C ARG A 318 12.03 14.32 24.67
N LEU A 319 12.23 14.60 25.95
CA LEU A 319 11.60 13.84 27.03
C LEU A 319 10.20 14.43 27.24
N LEU A 320 9.14 13.62 27.13
CA LEU A 320 7.78 14.09 27.38
C LEU A 320 7.60 14.47 28.86
N SER A 321 6.83 15.52 29.12
CA SER A 321 6.65 16.03 30.49
C SER A 321 5.71 15.14 31.31
N GLU A 322 5.86 15.17 32.64
CA GLU A 322 4.98 14.41 33.53
C GLU A 322 3.52 14.85 33.38
N GLU A 323 3.27 16.15 33.18
CA GLU A 323 1.92 16.70 32.97
C GLU A 323 1.26 16.08 31.74
N PHE A 324 1.99 16.03 30.61
CA PHE A 324 1.48 15.40 29.39
C PHE A 324 1.16 13.92 29.63
N LEU A 325 2.07 13.20 30.30
CA LEU A 325 1.91 11.77 30.56
C LEU A 325 0.76 11.47 31.52
N ASP A 326 0.53 12.29 32.54
CA ASP A 326 -0.55 12.12 33.50
C ASP A 326 -1.92 12.43 32.88
N GLU A 327 -1.98 13.44 32.01
CA GLU A 327 -3.20 13.82 31.30
C GLU A 327 -3.60 12.85 30.19
N ASN A 328 -2.64 12.25 29.48
CA ASN A 328 -2.90 11.48 28.26
C ASN A 328 -2.65 9.98 28.39
N ILE A 329 -1.78 9.55 29.31
CA ILE A 329 -1.34 8.15 29.45
C ILE A 329 -1.38 7.78 30.93
N THR A 330 -2.57 7.82 31.53
CA THR A 330 -2.74 7.54 32.96
C THR A 330 -2.54 6.03 33.25
N VAL A 331 -1.61 5.71 34.14
CA VAL A 331 -1.38 4.34 34.64
C VAL A 331 -1.65 4.31 36.15
N LYS A 332 -2.64 3.54 36.59
CA LYS A 332 -2.95 3.35 38.01
C LYS A 332 -2.36 2.02 38.49
N ILE A 333 -1.59 2.06 39.56
CA ILE A 333 -0.92 0.89 40.15
C ILE A 333 -1.34 0.77 41.62
N ASN A 334 -1.74 -0.42 42.05
CA ASN A 334 -2.11 -0.73 43.44
C ASN A 334 -1.42 -2.04 43.92
N PRO A 335 -0.66 -2.04 45.04
CA PRO A 335 -0.38 -0.91 45.92
C PRO A 335 0.35 0.23 45.21
N LYS A 336 0.14 1.47 45.66
CA LYS A 336 0.75 2.64 45.05
C LYS A 336 2.29 2.54 45.19
N PRO A 337 3.06 2.66 44.11
CA PRO A 337 4.51 2.67 44.22
C PRO A 337 4.99 3.93 44.96
N ASP A 338 6.02 3.76 45.77
CA ASP A 338 6.73 4.84 46.46
C ASP A 338 7.50 5.72 45.46
N THR A 339 7.98 5.12 44.37
CA THR A 339 8.67 5.81 43.27
C THR A 339 8.10 5.34 41.92
N PHE A 340 7.66 6.26 41.07
CA PHE A 340 7.29 5.94 39.69
C PHE A 340 8.16 6.74 38.71
N ILE A 341 9.01 6.05 37.97
CA ILE A 341 9.92 6.66 36.98
C ILE A 341 9.32 6.46 35.60
N ARG A 342 9.07 7.54 34.86
CA ARG A 342 8.52 7.50 33.49
C ARG A 342 9.49 8.16 32.52
N VAL A 343 9.99 7.40 31.56
CA VAL A 343 10.95 7.86 30.54
C VAL A 343 10.38 7.59 29.16
N ILE A 344 9.58 8.54 28.70
CA ILE A 344 8.93 8.48 27.39
C ILE A 344 9.54 9.57 26.52
N PHE A 345 10.20 9.14 25.44
CA PHE A 345 10.79 10.08 24.50
C PHE A 345 9.88 10.34 23.30
N TYR A 346 10.01 11.53 22.74
CA TYR A 346 9.60 11.84 21.39
C TYR A 346 10.84 11.91 20.51
N PHE A 347 10.86 11.11 19.45
CA PHE A 347 11.94 11.03 18.47
C PHE A 347 11.48 11.63 17.15
N GLU A 348 12.23 12.61 16.64
CA GLU A 348 11.97 13.26 15.35
C GLU A 348 13.22 13.11 14.48
N GLY A 349 13.12 12.32 13.40
CA GLY A 349 14.21 12.17 12.44
C GLY A 349 14.44 13.45 11.65
N THR A 350 15.70 13.86 11.46
CA THR A 350 16.01 15.07 10.68
C THR A 350 17.31 14.95 9.90
N TYR A 351 17.33 15.60 8.73
CA TYR A 351 18.53 15.72 7.88
C TYR A 351 19.42 16.92 8.26
N TYR A 352 18.94 17.80 9.14
CA TYR A 352 19.60 19.05 9.50
C TYR A 352 20.02 19.07 10.96
N SER A 353 21.26 19.51 11.22
CA SER A 353 21.82 19.62 12.57
C SER A 353 21.99 21.07 13.04
N LYS A 354 21.42 22.04 12.30
CA LYS A 354 21.67 23.48 12.54
C LYS A 354 20.82 24.06 13.67
N GLU A 355 19.70 23.43 13.98
CA GLU A 355 18.90 23.81 15.14
C GLU A 355 19.69 23.54 16.42
N LYS A 356 19.51 24.37 17.45
CA LYS A 356 20.09 24.13 18.77
C LYS A 356 18.93 24.02 19.75
N LEU A 357 18.76 22.83 20.33
CA LEU A 357 17.87 22.63 21.45
C LEU A 357 18.62 22.88 22.76
N ILE A 358 17.93 23.43 23.74
CA ILE A 358 18.45 23.58 25.09
C ILE A 358 18.31 22.20 25.76
N GLU A 359 19.41 21.65 26.27
CA GLU A 359 19.34 20.39 26.99
C GLU A 359 18.57 20.54 28.31
N PRO A 360 17.64 19.62 28.62
CA PRO A 360 16.86 19.71 29.84
C PRO A 360 17.69 19.45 31.09
N GLN A 361 17.31 20.13 32.17
CA GLN A 361 17.92 19.93 33.49
C GLN A 361 17.35 18.67 34.13
N ILE A 362 18.12 17.58 34.10
CA ILE A 362 17.69 16.29 34.65
C ILE A 362 18.12 16.16 36.12
N LYS A 363 17.15 15.98 37.01
CA LYS A 363 17.39 15.51 38.37
C LYS A 363 17.13 14.01 38.44
N THR A 364 18.15 13.22 38.74
CA THR A 364 18.02 11.77 38.80
C THR A 364 17.04 11.32 39.88
N PRO A 365 15.98 10.56 39.53
CA PRO A 365 15.04 10.02 40.49
C PRO A 365 15.73 9.05 41.47
N ILE A 366 15.36 9.12 42.75
CA ILE A 366 15.86 8.18 43.76
C ILE A 366 14.85 7.05 43.90
N ARG A 367 15.29 5.82 43.60
CA ARG A 367 14.48 4.61 43.82
C ARG A 367 14.36 4.32 45.31
N LYS A 368 13.16 4.50 45.88
CA LYS A 368 12.85 4.17 47.27
C LYS A 368 11.62 3.27 47.31
N GLY A 369 11.65 2.26 48.16
CA GLY A 369 10.51 1.36 48.39
C GLY A 369 10.04 0.66 47.09
N PHE A 370 8.73 0.44 46.98
CA PHE A 370 8.14 -0.11 45.77
C PHE A 370 8.36 0.87 44.61
N THR A 371 9.21 0.48 43.66
CA THR A 371 9.52 1.27 42.47
C THR A 371 8.81 0.69 41.25
N ALA A 372 8.08 1.52 40.51
CA ALA A 372 7.62 1.23 39.16
C ALA A 372 8.46 2.02 38.15
N VAL A 373 8.75 1.43 36.99
CA VAL A 373 9.49 2.09 35.91
C VAL A 373 8.79 1.86 34.60
N GLU A 374 8.54 2.92 33.86
CA GLU A 374 7.98 2.88 32.52
C GLU A 374 8.95 3.57 31.58
N TRP A 375 9.30 2.91 30.47
CA TRP A 375 9.99 3.58 29.38
C TRP A 375 9.33 3.24 28.05
N GLY A 376 9.50 4.11 27.06
CA GLY A 376 8.89 3.98 25.74
C GLY A 376 9.15 5.22 24.90
N GLY A 377 8.36 5.41 23.85
CA GLY A 377 8.49 6.62 23.05
C GLY A 377 7.57 6.67 21.84
N ILE A 378 7.50 7.87 21.27
CA ILE A 378 6.79 8.18 20.05
C ILE A 378 7.85 8.43 18.99
N LEU A 379 7.79 7.67 17.89
CA LEU A 379 8.64 7.91 16.74
C LEU A 379 7.83 8.69 15.72
N GLU A 380 8.16 9.96 15.59
CA GLU A 380 7.68 10.77 14.49
C GLU A 380 8.59 10.50 13.28
N THR A 381 8.12 9.63 12.38
CA THR A 381 8.71 9.46 11.06
C THR A 381 8.27 10.63 10.19
N SER A 382 8.74 11.83 10.53
CA SER A 382 8.34 13.02 9.80
C SER A 382 9.49 13.69 9.10
N ASP A 383 9.37 13.78 7.78
CA ASP A 383 9.67 15.03 7.06
C ASP A 383 8.61 16.11 7.45
N LYS A 384 8.41 16.41 8.75
CA LYS A 384 7.45 17.44 9.22
C LYS A 384 8.08 18.60 9.98
N SER A 385 9.42 18.67 10.08
CA SER A 385 10.05 19.89 10.61
C SER A 385 10.12 21.05 9.61
N ASP A 386 9.60 20.89 8.37
CA ASP A 386 9.61 21.93 7.34
C ASP A 386 8.41 21.87 6.37
N ILE A 387 7.20 21.46 6.81
CA ILE A 387 6.00 21.66 5.97
C ILE A 387 5.52 23.11 6.12
N LYS A 388 6.29 24.04 5.56
CA LYS A 388 5.63 24.93 4.60
C LYS A 388 5.15 23.98 3.52
N SER A 389 3.82 23.88 3.35
CA SER A 389 3.14 23.11 2.31
C SER A 389 4.09 22.82 1.15
N VAL A 390 4.44 21.56 0.92
CA VAL A 390 5.06 21.18 -0.34
C VAL A 390 4.00 21.46 -1.40
N LYS A 391 3.97 22.69 -1.89
CA LYS A 391 3.01 23.14 -2.89
C LYS A 391 3.43 22.47 -4.18
N TYR A 392 2.56 21.65 -4.75
CA TYR A 392 2.78 21.10 -6.07
C TYR A 392 2.30 22.11 -7.12
N SER A 393 3.04 22.21 -8.22
CA SER A 393 2.71 23.01 -9.39
C SER A 393 1.93 22.12 -10.37
N PHE A 394 0.61 22.16 -10.30
CA PHE A 394 -0.29 21.50 -11.25
C PHE A 394 -0.57 22.41 -12.45
N SER A 395 -0.70 23.72 -12.23
CA SER A 395 -0.89 24.74 -13.28
C SER A 395 0.43 25.44 -13.64
N PRO A 396 0.62 25.94 -14.88
CA PRO A 396 1.77 26.79 -15.23
C PRO A 396 1.94 28.00 -14.30
N THR A 397 0.85 28.50 -13.72
CA THR A 397 0.81 29.69 -12.85
C THR A 397 1.14 29.42 -11.39
N GLU A 398 1.37 28.16 -10.99
CA GLU A 398 1.61 27.78 -9.60
C GLU A 398 3.09 27.54 -9.35
N GLU A 399 3.71 28.31 -8.45
CA GLU A 399 5.03 27.97 -7.91
C GLU A 399 4.96 26.73 -7.01
N GLY A 400 6.00 25.89 -7.02
CA GLY A 400 6.01 24.65 -6.25
C GLY A 400 6.77 23.49 -6.89
N ILE A 401 6.77 22.32 -6.25
CA ILE A 401 7.32 21.09 -6.83
C ILE A 401 6.53 20.75 -8.09
N LEU A 402 7.21 20.59 -9.21
CA LEU A 402 6.55 20.30 -10.48
C LEU A 402 5.88 18.93 -10.47
N VAL A 403 4.65 18.87 -10.96
CA VAL A 403 4.03 17.64 -11.45
C VAL A 403 4.39 17.50 -12.94
N LEU A 404 5.17 16.48 -13.28
CA LEU A 404 5.66 16.27 -14.63
C LEU A 404 4.59 15.60 -15.49
N ARG A 405 4.49 15.99 -16.76
CA ARG A 405 3.68 15.27 -17.75
C ARG A 405 4.37 14.01 -18.25
N SER A 406 5.69 14.09 -18.43
CA SER A 406 6.55 12.96 -18.77
C SER A 406 7.99 13.20 -18.32
N LEU A 407 8.73 12.11 -18.16
CA LEU A 407 10.14 12.10 -17.80
C LEU A 407 10.89 11.18 -18.77
N ASN A 408 11.92 11.71 -19.42
CA ASN A 408 12.84 10.96 -20.27
C ASN A 408 14.27 11.13 -19.75
N ILE A 409 15.00 10.03 -19.65
CA ILE A 409 16.42 10.02 -19.30
C ILE A 409 17.16 9.26 -20.40
N GLU A 410 18.08 9.94 -21.08
CA GLU A 410 18.85 9.42 -22.21
C GLU A 410 20.18 10.17 -22.29
N ASP A 411 21.28 9.48 -22.65
CA ASP A 411 22.60 10.09 -22.89
C ASP A 411 23.10 11.03 -21.76
N HIS A 412 22.89 10.65 -20.50
CA HIS A 412 23.20 11.47 -19.32
C HIS A 412 22.47 12.83 -19.27
N LYS A 413 21.31 12.91 -19.93
CA LYS A 413 20.41 14.05 -19.90
C LYS A 413 19.06 13.66 -19.34
N ILE A 414 18.43 14.59 -18.64
CA ILE A 414 17.07 14.50 -18.15
C ILE A 414 16.22 15.49 -18.95
N LYS A 415 15.18 15.00 -19.60
CA LYS A 415 14.14 15.80 -20.24
C LYS A 415 12.85 15.67 -19.43
N ILE A 416 12.37 16.80 -18.91
CA ILE A 416 11.08 16.88 -18.22
C ILE A 416 10.07 17.60 -19.11
N LYS A 417 8.85 17.08 -19.20
CA LYS A 417 7.71 17.76 -19.85
C LYS A 417 6.79 18.31 -18.75
N VAL A 418 6.41 19.59 -18.83
CA VAL A 418 5.60 20.27 -17.80
C VAL A 418 4.51 21.15 -18.42
N ASN A 419 3.47 21.47 -17.65
CA ASN A 419 2.47 22.46 -18.04
C ASN A 419 3.15 23.83 -18.30
N ALA A 420 2.79 24.50 -19.40
CA ALA A 420 3.35 25.80 -19.77
C ALA A 420 2.32 26.70 -20.46
N ASN A 421 2.49 28.00 -20.30
CA ASN A 421 1.66 29.09 -20.85
C ASN A 421 2.48 30.05 -21.74
N GLY A 422 3.72 29.69 -22.09
CA GLY A 422 4.55 30.40 -23.08
C GLY A 422 5.85 31.01 -22.56
N CYS A 423 6.07 31.10 -21.25
CA CYS A 423 7.33 31.57 -20.68
C CYS A 423 8.00 30.61 -19.70
N THR A 424 7.58 29.35 -19.65
CA THR A 424 8.32 28.30 -18.95
C THR A 424 9.65 28.02 -19.65
N ASP A 425 10.75 28.31 -18.96
CA ASP A 425 12.11 28.00 -19.40
C ASP A 425 12.94 27.38 -18.26
N LYS A 426 14.21 27.07 -18.53
CA LYS A 426 15.13 26.51 -17.53
C LYS A 426 15.42 27.46 -16.35
N ASN A 427 15.23 28.77 -16.52
CA ASN A 427 15.44 29.77 -15.47
C ASN A 427 14.22 29.90 -14.55
N SER A 428 13.04 29.47 -15.01
CA SER A 428 11.81 29.39 -14.23
C SER A 428 11.72 28.14 -13.35
N ILE A 429 12.62 27.15 -13.59
CA ILE A 429 12.61 25.85 -12.92
C ILE A 429 13.96 25.54 -12.30
N LYS A 430 13.98 25.43 -10.98
CA LYS A 430 15.14 25.02 -10.19
C LYS A 430 15.17 23.51 -9.99
N ALA A 431 16.31 22.90 -10.29
CA ALA A 431 16.59 21.53 -9.88
C ALA A 431 17.36 21.53 -8.56
N VAL A 432 16.78 20.93 -7.52
CA VAL A 432 17.42 20.69 -6.23
C VAL A 432 18.05 19.30 -6.28
N VAL A 433 19.38 19.24 -6.22
CA VAL A 433 20.14 17.99 -6.27
C VAL A 433 20.68 17.69 -4.88
N LYS A 434 20.31 16.54 -4.30
CA LYS A 434 20.78 16.07 -2.99
C LYS A 434 21.54 14.76 -3.15
N LYS A 435 22.71 14.66 -2.53
CA LYS A 435 23.40 13.37 -2.39
C LYS A 435 22.68 12.54 -1.33
N SER A 436 22.31 11.33 -1.70
CA SER A 436 21.41 10.42 -0.98
C SER A 436 22.19 9.32 -0.23
N SER A 437 21.49 8.50 0.56
CA SER A 437 22.08 7.34 1.24
C SER A 437 22.66 6.36 0.22
N ARG A 438 23.89 5.91 0.46
CA ARG A 438 24.64 5.06 -0.48
C ARG A 438 23.93 3.73 -0.71
N ILE A 439 23.48 3.48 -1.95
CA ILE A 439 23.02 2.15 -2.39
C ILE A 439 24.24 1.21 -2.53
N ASP A 440 25.36 1.73 -3.06
CA ASP A 440 26.69 1.10 -3.05
C ASP A 440 27.70 2.10 -2.46
N SER A 441 28.66 1.64 -1.66
CA SER A 441 29.66 2.49 -1.00
C SER A 441 30.58 3.24 -1.97
N ARG A 442 30.69 2.77 -3.21
CA ARG A 442 31.56 3.24 -4.30
C ARG A 442 30.83 4.04 -5.38
N VAL A 443 29.50 3.99 -5.42
CA VAL A 443 28.67 4.73 -6.39
C VAL A 443 27.87 5.81 -5.66
N PRO A 444 28.11 7.11 -5.94
CA PRO A 444 27.32 8.19 -5.36
C PRO A 444 25.86 8.17 -5.85
N ASP A 445 24.93 8.28 -4.90
CA ASP A 445 23.50 8.34 -5.16
C ASP A 445 22.99 9.78 -5.13
N TYR A 446 22.21 10.18 -6.14
CA TYR A 446 21.67 11.53 -6.28
C TYR A 446 20.16 11.52 -6.37
N LYS A 447 19.51 12.36 -5.57
CA LYS A 447 18.09 12.69 -5.64
C LYS A 447 17.91 14.05 -6.28
N ILE A 448 17.04 14.17 -7.28
CA ILE A 448 16.75 15.43 -7.96
C ILE A 448 15.27 15.75 -7.84
N THR A 449 14.97 16.98 -7.43
CA THR A 449 13.62 17.55 -7.37
C THR A 449 13.55 18.82 -8.21
N PHE A 450 12.65 18.89 -9.18
CA PHE A 450 12.40 20.07 -10.00
C PHE A 450 11.28 20.93 -9.39
N ILE A 451 11.54 22.23 -9.22
CA ILE A 451 10.67 23.18 -8.55
C ILE A 451 10.46 24.37 -9.48
N ARG A 452 9.21 24.74 -9.74
CA ARG A 452 8.87 26.00 -10.40
C ARG A 452 9.07 27.15 -9.40
N GLU A 453 10.12 27.95 -9.62
CA GLU A 453 10.39 29.14 -8.80
C GLU A 453 9.70 30.40 -9.35
N LYS A 454 9.28 30.39 -10.62
CA LYS A 454 8.56 31.50 -11.24
C LYS A 454 7.30 31.01 -11.96
N PRO A 455 6.13 31.63 -11.72
CA PRO A 455 4.88 31.26 -12.38
C PRO A 455 4.92 31.67 -13.85
N ASP A 456 4.39 30.82 -14.71
CA ASP A 456 4.20 31.10 -16.13
C ASP A 456 2.85 31.80 -16.34
N ASN A 457 2.87 33.12 -16.17
CA ASN A 457 1.71 34.01 -16.34
C ASN A 457 1.50 34.45 -17.80
N CYS A 458 2.19 33.82 -18.75
CA CYS A 458 1.99 34.09 -20.17
C CYS A 458 0.61 33.58 -20.62
N LYS A 459 0.20 33.94 -21.85
CA LYS A 459 -1.15 33.62 -22.37
C LYS A 459 -1.09 32.78 -23.66
N ALA A 460 -0.02 32.03 -23.87
CA ALA A 460 0.09 31.11 -25.00
C ALA A 460 -0.61 29.79 -24.67
N PHE A 461 -1.44 29.31 -25.60
CA PHE A 461 -2.08 28.01 -25.48
C PHE A 461 -1.10 26.92 -25.92
N ILE A 462 -0.50 26.21 -24.96
CA ILE A 462 0.46 25.13 -25.22
C ILE A 462 -0.10 23.83 -24.61
N PRO A 463 -1.08 23.20 -25.27
CA PRO A 463 -1.78 22.02 -24.75
C PRO A 463 -0.85 20.82 -24.55
N ASP A 464 0.29 20.77 -25.26
CA ASP A 464 1.31 19.73 -25.10
C ASP A 464 2.29 20.03 -23.96
N GLY A 465 2.32 21.25 -23.43
CA GLY A 465 3.31 21.68 -22.43
C GLY A 465 4.70 21.98 -23.02
N ALA A 466 5.66 22.26 -22.15
CA ALA A 466 7.04 22.58 -22.52
C ALA A 466 8.01 21.48 -22.08
N VAL A 467 9.03 21.20 -22.89
CA VAL A 467 10.12 20.26 -22.59
C VAL A 467 11.36 21.03 -22.13
N ILE A 468 11.91 20.66 -20.97
CA ILE A 468 13.12 21.25 -20.41
C ILE A 468 14.19 20.16 -20.28
N GLU A 469 15.37 20.44 -20.84
CA GLU A 469 16.51 19.51 -20.85
C GLU A 469 17.61 19.94 -19.87
N TYR A 470 18.08 18.98 -19.07
CA TYR A 470 19.20 19.10 -18.14
C TYR A 470 20.27 18.05 -18.47
N ASP A 471 21.51 18.46 -18.62
CA ASP A 471 22.70 17.61 -18.75
C ASP A 471 23.30 17.38 -17.36
N LEU A 472 23.44 16.12 -16.96
CA LEU A 472 23.85 15.75 -15.61
C LEU A 472 25.25 16.28 -15.24
N LYS A 473 26.19 16.31 -16.19
CA LYS A 473 27.55 16.80 -15.96
C LYS A 473 27.60 18.32 -15.95
N ARG A 474 27.06 18.95 -16.99
CA ARG A 474 27.13 20.41 -17.17
C ARG A 474 26.26 21.15 -16.16
N ASP A 475 25.04 20.67 -15.92
CA ASP A 475 24.06 21.40 -15.15
C ASP A 475 24.07 21.02 -13.65
N PHE A 476 24.51 19.79 -13.30
CA PHE A 476 24.53 19.30 -11.90
C PHE A 476 25.89 18.82 -11.39
N ASN A 477 26.94 18.83 -12.22
CA ASN A 477 28.26 18.28 -11.89
C ASN A 477 28.22 16.80 -11.43
N ILE A 478 27.30 16.02 -11.98
CA ILE A 478 27.16 14.58 -11.75
C ILE A 478 27.94 13.84 -12.84
N GLN A 479 28.90 13.00 -12.44
CA GLN A 479 29.76 12.24 -13.34
C GLN A 479 29.67 10.74 -13.02
N MET A 480 29.75 9.90 -14.05
CA MET A 480 29.69 8.44 -13.91
C MET A 480 30.84 7.91 -13.03
N PRO A 481 30.63 6.85 -12.23
CA PRO A 481 29.34 6.16 -12.01
C PRO A 481 28.44 6.91 -11.02
N TYR A 482 27.12 6.86 -11.21
CA TYR A 482 26.13 7.40 -10.26
C TYR A 482 24.83 6.60 -10.28
N THR A 483 24.07 6.67 -9.20
CA THR A 483 22.64 6.33 -9.20
C THR A 483 21.81 7.62 -9.10
N LEU A 484 20.61 7.60 -9.69
CA LEU A 484 19.77 8.78 -9.83
C LEU A 484 18.32 8.45 -9.47
N LYS A 485 17.71 9.28 -8.61
CA LYS A 485 16.29 9.26 -8.28
C LYS A 485 15.66 10.61 -8.58
N ILE A 486 14.62 10.64 -9.42
CA ILE A 486 13.81 11.84 -9.62
C ILE A 486 12.62 11.78 -8.66
N GLU A 487 12.42 12.80 -7.84
CA GLU A 487 11.42 12.81 -6.76
C GLU A 487 10.08 13.44 -7.17
N ASN A 488 10.01 14.03 -8.37
CA ASN A 488 8.79 14.65 -8.88
C ASN A 488 7.74 13.60 -9.28
N PRO A 489 6.45 13.79 -8.91
CA PRO A 489 5.37 12.97 -9.42
C PRO A 489 5.20 13.17 -10.93
N VAL A 490 4.86 12.11 -11.65
CA VAL A 490 4.55 12.12 -13.08
C VAL A 490 3.07 11.81 -13.27
N MET A 491 2.34 12.73 -13.89
CA MET A 491 0.91 12.61 -14.20
C MET A 491 0.72 12.85 -15.71
N PRO A 492 0.47 11.80 -16.52
CA PRO A 492 0.23 11.97 -17.95
C PRO A 492 -1.14 12.60 -18.21
N PHE A 493 -1.17 13.61 -19.08
CA PHE A 493 -2.40 14.34 -19.42
C PHE A 493 -2.98 13.97 -20.81
N THR A 494 -2.30 13.11 -21.57
CA THR A 494 -2.73 12.64 -22.90
C THR A 494 -2.71 11.11 -22.97
N LYS A 495 -3.70 10.54 -23.68
CA LYS A 495 -4.02 9.09 -23.67
C LYS A 495 -2.97 8.20 -24.36
N ASP A 496 -2.08 8.80 -25.17
CA ASP A 496 -1.20 8.08 -26.12
C ASP A 496 0.30 8.45 -26.03
N ASP A 497 0.74 9.30 -25.09
CA ASP A 497 2.18 9.65 -24.92
C ASP A 497 2.83 8.73 -23.86
N PRO A 498 3.99 8.09 -24.16
CA PRO A 498 4.72 7.33 -23.15
C PRO A 498 5.24 8.26 -22.05
N TYR A 499 4.73 8.07 -20.84
CA TYR A 499 5.00 8.91 -19.67
C TYR A 499 6.40 8.68 -19.06
N PHE A 500 7.00 7.51 -19.35
CA PHE A 500 8.41 7.20 -19.11
C PHE A 500 9.04 6.59 -20.36
N THR A 501 10.16 7.14 -20.79
CA THR A 501 10.99 6.56 -21.86
C THR A 501 12.45 6.61 -21.41
N VAL A 502 13.08 5.45 -21.31
CA VAL A 502 14.54 5.34 -21.20
C VAL A 502 15.06 5.20 -22.62
N GLY A 503 15.69 6.27 -23.13
CA GLY A 503 16.31 6.25 -24.45
C GLY A 503 17.59 5.42 -24.47
N LYS A 504 18.17 5.19 -25.65
CA LYS A 504 19.22 4.18 -25.90
C LYS A 504 20.26 4.15 -24.78
N VAL A 505 20.24 3.09 -23.96
CA VAL A 505 21.42 2.70 -23.19
C VAL A 505 22.49 2.47 -24.24
N LYS A 506 23.51 3.34 -24.28
CA LYS A 506 24.66 3.14 -25.17
C LYS A 506 25.05 1.68 -25.11
N THR A 507 24.93 1.01 -26.24
CA THR A 507 25.62 -0.24 -26.52
C THR A 507 27.09 0.12 -26.42
N ILE A 508 27.67 -0.08 -25.23
CA ILE A 508 29.08 0.17 -24.99
C ILE A 508 29.81 -0.79 -25.91
N GLN A 509 30.49 -0.23 -26.91
CA GLN A 509 31.58 -0.93 -27.58
C GLN A 509 32.54 -1.38 -26.49
N GLU A 510 32.76 -2.69 -26.44
CA GLU A 510 33.48 -3.42 -25.40
C GLU A 510 34.87 -2.80 -25.15
N GLU A 511 35.08 -2.26 -23.95
CA GLU A 511 36.40 -2.27 -23.32
C GLU A 511 36.37 -3.26 -22.13
N PRO A 512 37.41 -4.08 -21.93
CA PRO A 512 37.35 -5.21 -20.99
C PRO A 512 37.30 -4.71 -19.54
N ILE A 513 36.40 -5.29 -18.75
CA ILE A 513 36.31 -5.03 -17.31
C ILE A 513 37.51 -5.69 -16.61
N GLU A 514 38.53 -4.92 -16.26
CA GLU A 514 39.62 -5.40 -15.40
C GLU A 514 39.25 -5.28 -13.91
N GLY A 515 39.30 -6.43 -13.20
CA GLY A 515 39.11 -6.54 -11.75
C GLY A 515 38.40 -7.83 -11.32
N GLU A 516 38.69 -8.34 -10.11
CA GLU A 516 38.11 -9.59 -9.58
C GLU A 516 36.57 -9.59 -9.55
N GLN A 517 35.94 -8.46 -9.25
CA GLN A 517 34.48 -8.32 -9.27
C GLN A 517 33.91 -8.32 -10.69
N GLY A 518 34.64 -7.78 -11.67
CA GLY A 518 34.27 -7.85 -13.08
C GLY A 518 34.28 -9.29 -13.57
N LYS A 519 35.35 -10.04 -13.24
CA LYS A 519 35.47 -11.47 -13.55
C LYS A 519 34.37 -12.31 -12.88
N PHE A 520 33.98 -11.98 -11.65
CA PHE A 520 32.90 -12.67 -10.96
C PHE A 520 31.54 -12.43 -11.63
N ILE A 521 31.19 -11.18 -11.95
CA ILE A 521 29.92 -10.85 -12.61
C ILE A 521 29.87 -11.41 -14.04
N LEU A 522 30.97 -11.30 -14.79
CA LEU A 522 31.11 -11.96 -16.10
C LEU A 522 30.98 -13.48 -15.98
N GLY A 523 31.54 -14.10 -14.93
CA GLY A 523 31.38 -15.52 -14.64
C GLY A 523 29.93 -15.92 -14.43
N VAL A 524 29.19 -15.19 -13.58
CA VAL A 524 27.77 -15.45 -13.31
C VAL A 524 26.91 -15.25 -14.56
N ILE A 525 27.14 -14.18 -15.33
CA ILE A 525 26.42 -13.92 -16.58
C ILE A 525 26.72 -15.02 -17.60
N GLN A 526 27.98 -15.44 -17.72
CA GLN A 526 28.40 -16.50 -18.62
C GLN A 526 27.78 -17.86 -18.23
N GLU A 527 27.68 -18.15 -16.93
CA GLU A 527 26.99 -19.34 -16.41
C GLU A 527 25.49 -19.32 -16.75
N MET A 528 24.81 -18.19 -16.52
CA MET A 528 23.40 -18.02 -16.87
C MET A 528 23.15 -18.16 -18.38
N ILE A 529 24.00 -17.55 -19.22
CA ILE A 529 23.91 -17.67 -20.69
C ILE A 529 24.13 -19.13 -21.10
N THR A 530 25.13 -19.80 -20.53
CA THR A 530 25.43 -21.21 -20.82
C THR A 530 24.27 -22.13 -20.44
N GLU A 531 23.60 -21.86 -19.32
CA GLU A 531 22.39 -22.59 -18.91
C GLU A 531 21.24 -22.41 -19.91
N ILE A 532 20.97 -21.18 -20.35
CA ILE A 532 19.95 -20.92 -21.38
C ILE A 532 20.29 -21.64 -22.69
N ARG A 533 21.56 -21.57 -23.12
CA ARG A 533 22.04 -22.27 -24.33
C ARG A 533 21.83 -23.77 -24.24
N ARG A 534 22.16 -24.37 -23.09
CA ARG A 534 21.92 -25.78 -22.78
C ARG A 534 20.43 -26.15 -22.86
N ASP A 535 19.55 -25.32 -22.29
CA ASP A 535 18.11 -25.59 -22.24
C ASP A 535 17.48 -25.53 -23.64
N VAL A 536 17.85 -24.54 -24.46
CA VAL A 536 17.40 -24.44 -25.85
C VAL A 536 17.94 -25.60 -26.69
N LYS A 537 19.21 -26.00 -26.48
CA LYS A 537 19.79 -27.19 -27.12
C LYS A 537 19.01 -28.45 -26.75
N ASN A 538 18.68 -28.64 -25.47
CA ASN A 538 17.90 -29.77 -24.99
C ASN A 538 16.48 -29.78 -25.57
N ALA A 539 15.83 -28.62 -25.67
CA ALA A 539 14.54 -28.49 -26.34
C ALA A 539 14.62 -28.85 -27.84
N THR A 540 15.70 -28.44 -28.52
CA THR A 540 15.94 -28.79 -29.93
C THR A 540 16.15 -30.30 -30.09
N ILE A 541 16.94 -30.92 -29.22
CA ILE A 541 17.17 -32.37 -29.17
C ILE A 541 15.84 -33.11 -28.95
N TYR A 542 15.03 -32.66 -28.00
CA TYR A 542 13.73 -33.23 -27.71
C TYR A 542 12.82 -33.17 -28.94
N ALA A 543 12.72 -32.01 -29.60
CA ALA A 543 11.91 -31.82 -30.81
C ALA A 543 12.31 -32.79 -31.93
N ILE A 544 13.62 -32.93 -32.20
CA ILE A 544 14.14 -33.87 -33.21
C ILE A 544 13.79 -35.32 -32.83
N GLN A 545 13.93 -35.71 -31.56
CA GLN A 545 13.59 -37.05 -31.09
C GLN A 545 12.11 -37.37 -31.28
N GLN A 546 11.21 -36.42 -30.98
CA GLN A 546 9.77 -36.61 -31.18
C GLN A 546 9.43 -36.81 -32.67
N GLU A 547 10.06 -36.07 -33.57
CA GLU A 547 9.83 -36.22 -35.01
C GLU A 547 10.46 -37.50 -35.58
N ILE A 548 11.62 -37.94 -35.07
CA ILE A 548 12.18 -39.26 -35.41
C ILE A 548 11.17 -40.37 -35.07
N GLU A 549 10.64 -40.36 -33.85
CA GLU A 549 9.65 -41.36 -33.42
C GLU A 549 8.35 -41.27 -34.26
N ARG A 550 7.94 -40.06 -34.62
CA ARG A 550 6.79 -39.83 -35.52
C ARG A 550 7.02 -40.44 -36.90
N TYR A 551 8.18 -40.23 -37.52
CA TYR A 551 8.49 -40.75 -38.85
C TYR A 551 8.81 -42.25 -38.87
N LYS A 552 9.38 -42.79 -37.79
CA LYS A 552 9.53 -44.25 -37.61
C LYS A 552 8.16 -44.95 -37.66
N LYS A 553 7.17 -44.43 -36.94
CA LYS A 553 5.79 -44.97 -36.96
C LYS A 553 5.13 -44.89 -38.33
N ARG A 554 5.53 -43.94 -39.19
CA ARG A 554 5.04 -43.78 -40.57
C ARG A 554 5.83 -44.57 -41.62
N GLY A 555 6.94 -45.21 -41.23
CA GLY A 555 7.79 -45.94 -42.15
C GLY A 555 8.70 -45.07 -43.05
N GLU A 556 8.85 -43.77 -42.74
CA GLU A 556 9.61 -42.81 -43.54
C GLU A 556 11.13 -42.88 -43.26
N LYS A 557 11.78 -43.98 -43.68
CA LYS A 557 13.18 -44.32 -43.33
C LYS A 557 14.21 -43.24 -43.72
N GLU A 558 14.03 -42.55 -44.85
CA GLU A 558 14.97 -41.52 -45.30
C GLU A 558 14.95 -40.28 -44.40
N LYS A 559 13.75 -39.83 -43.98
CA LYS A 559 13.60 -38.70 -43.05
C LYS A 559 14.16 -39.03 -41.68
N VAL A 560 13.92 -40.25 -41.20
CA VAL A 560 14.52 -40.75 -39.95
C VAL A 560 16.05 -40.66 -40.01
N LYS A 561 16.67 -41.18 -41.08
CA LYS A 561 18.12 -41.12 -41.26
C LYS A 561 18.65 -39.68 -41.32
N LYS A 562 17.92 -38.77 -41.97
CA LYS A 562 18.26 -37.33 -42.02
C LYS A 562 18.24 -36.71 -40.63
N LEU A 563 17.18 -36.93 -39.86
CA LEU A 563 17.02 -36.39 -38.52
C LEU A 563 18.00 -37.02 -37.51
N GLU A 564 18.34 -38.30 -37.65
CA GLU A 564 19.38 -38.93 -36.82
C GLU A 564 20.76 -38.30 -37.05
N ASN A 565 21.09 -37.95 -38.29
CA ASN A 565 22.31 -37.22 -38.62
C ASN A 565 22.28 -35.79 -38.05
N GLU A 566 21.15 -35.08 -38.14
CA GLU A 566 20.98 -33.75 -37.55
C GLU A 566 21.07 -33.80 -36.02
N LEU A 567 20.45 -34.79 -35.38
CA LEU A 567 20.52 -35.03 -33.94
C LEU A 567 21.98 -35.24 -33.49
N LYS A 568 22.76 -36.01 -34.28
CA LYS A 568 24.19 -36.21 -34.00
C LYS A 568 24.97 -34.90 -34.07
N LYS A 569 24.70 -34.05 -35.07
CA LYS A 569 25.32 -32.71 -35.20
C LYS A 569 25.00 -31.83 -33.99
N ILE A 570 23.72 -31.71 -33.62
CA ILE A 570 23.28 -30.86 -32.49
C ILE A 570 23.87 -31.34 -31.17
N LYS A 571 23.94 -32.66 -30.93
CA LYS A 571 24.55 -33.22 -29.71
C LYS A 571 26.05 -32.94 -29.57
N GLN A 572 26.75 -32.75 -30.69
CA GLN A 572 28.20 -32.46 -30.71
C GLN A 572 28.54 -30.99 -30.43
N ILE A 573 27.58 -30.07 -30.57
CA ILE A 573 27.77 -28.65 -30.22
C ILE A 573 27.90 -28.55 -28.71
N LYS A 574 28.93 -27.89 -28.18
CA LYS A 574 29.03 -27.65 -26.74
C LYS A 574 27.96 -26.68 -26.27
N ASP A 575 27.54 -26.78 -25.02
CA ASP A 575 26.48 -25.93 -24.48
C ASP A 575 26.87 -24.44 -24.56
N GLU A 576 28.13 -24.11 -24.31
CA GLU A 576 28.69 -22.76 -24.45
C GLU A 576 28.64 -22.22 -25.89
N ASP A 577 28.72 -23.09 -26.89
CA ASP A 577 28.78 -22.72 -28.32
C ASP A 577 27.41 -22.72 -29.01
N PHE A 578 26.35 -23.11 -28.29
CA PHE A 578 25.01 -23.21 -28.87
C PHE A 578 24.38 -21.82 -29.03
N GLN A 579 23.99 -21.44 -30.24
CA GLN A 579 23.50 -20.11 -30.54
C GLN A 579 22.05 -19.89 -30.05
N ILE A 580 21.80 -18.74 -29.41
CA ILE A 580 20.48 -18.22 -29.01
C ILE A 580 20.26 -16.84 -29.66
N PRO A 581 19.01 -16.41 -29.93
CA PRO A 581 18.75 -15.12 -30.57
C PRO A 581 19.20 -13.94 -29.69
N GLU A 582 19.89 -12.97 -30.28
CA GLU A 582 20.49 -11.82 -29.58
C GLU A 582 19.46 -10.72 -29.23
N ASN A 583 18.29 -10.66 -29.86
CA ASN A 583 17.26 -9.66 -29.57
C ASN A 583 15.85 -10.09 -30.00
N VAL A 584 14.83 -9.84 -29.16
CA VAL A 584 13.41 -10.18 -29.44
C VAL A 584 12.73 -9.12 -30.32
N GLN A 585 13.26 -7.89 -30.38
CA GLN A 585 12.58 -6.75 -31.01
C GLN A 585 12.91 -6.48 -32.49
N GLU A 586 13.80 -7.24 -33.13
CA GLU A 586 14.31 -6.88 -34.47
C GLU A 586 13.84 -7.78 -35.64
N TYR A 587 12.83 -8.63 -35.45
CA TYR A 587 12.33 -9.50 -36.52
C TYR A 587 10.80 -9.48 -36.70
N GLU A 588 10.19 -8.32 -36.54
CA GLU A 588 8.95 -8.00 -37.27
C GLU A 588 9.28 -7.36 -38.61
N SER A 589 9.74 -8.15 -39.57
CA SER A 589 9.37 -7.99 -40.99
C SER A 589 10.03 -9.05 -41.87
N LYS A 590 9.24 -9.53 -42.85
CA LYS A 590 9.55 -10.53 -43.88
C LYS A 590 9.48 -11.99 -43.41
N SER A 591 8.30 -12.56 -43.60
CA SER A 591 8.07 -13.99 -43.77
C SER A 591 8.98 -14.57 -44.85
N LYS A 592 10.19 -15.02 -44.48
CA LYS A 592 10.79 -16.15 -45.19
C LYS A 592 10.18 -17.40 -44.57
N ASP A 593 9.53 -18.18 -45.42
CA ASP A 593 8.94 -19.45 -45.06
C ASP A 593 10.04 -20.34 -44.45
N LEU A 594 10.01 -20.52 -43.13
CA LEU A 594 10.96 -21.39 -42.44
C LEU A 594 10.82 -22.79 -43.06
N SER A 595 11.92 -23.41 -43.48
CA SER A 595 11.89 -24.80 -43.93
C SER A 595 11.52 -25.74 -42.78
N PHE A 596 10.83 -26.84 -43.06
CA PHE A 596 10.61 -27.89 -42.05
C PHE A 596 11.93 -28.42 -41.50
N GLY A 597 12.00 -28.66 -40.20
CA GLY A 597 13.21 -29.11 -39.51
C GLY A 597 13.60 -28.23 -38.31
N PRO A 598 14.78 -28.49 -37.72
CA PRO A 598 15.34 -27.70 -36.63
C PRO A 598 15.55 -26.24 -37.05
N ILE A 599 15.24 -25.32 -36.14
CA ILE A 599 15.46 -23.89 -36.31
C ILE A 599 16.66 -23.52 -35.44
N TYR A 600 17.80 -23.27 -36.08
CA TYR A 600 19.06 -22.98 -35.40
C TYR A 600 19.77 -21.77 -36.06
N PRO A 601 20.00 -20.65 -35.34
CA PRO A 601 19.52 -20.37 -33.98
C PRO A 601 17.98 -20.32 -33.94
N CYS A 602 17.41 -20.60 -32.76
CA CYS A 602 15.96 -20.60 -32.60
C CYS A 602 15.37 -19.20 -32.84
N LYS A 603 14.13 -19.13 -33.34
CA LYS A 603 13.47 -17.85 -33.63
C LYS A 603 12.62 -17.41 -32.43
N ALA A 604 12.93 -16.25 -31.85
CA ALA A 604 12.12 -15.69 -30.76
C ALA A 604 10.79 -15.10 -31.30
N ILE A 605 9.69 -15.37 -30.61
CA ILE A 605 8.39 -14.75 -30.83
C ILE A 605 7.74 -14.42 -29.47
N GLN A 606 6.82 -13.46 -29.47
CA GLN A 606 6.01 -13.13 -28.29
C GLN A 606 4.54 -13.42 -28.57
N THR A 607 3.82 -14.03 -27.61
CA THR A 607 2.40 -14.36 -27.74
C THR A 607 1.69 -14.46 -26.39
N GLU A 608 0.37 -14.36 -26.36
CA GLU A 608 -0.42 -14.52 -25.13
C GLU A 608 -0.86 -15.99 -24.94
N ILE A 609 -0.39 -16.63 -23.88
CA ILE A 609 -0.71 -18.02 -23.53
C ILE A 609 -1.65 -18.08 -22.32
N ILE A 610 -2.53 -19.08 -22.30
CA ILE A 610 -3.46 -19.36 -21.21
C ILE A 610 -2.98 -20.64 -20.52
N ALA A 611 -2.59 -20.54 -19.25
CA ALA A 611 -2.18 -21.68 -18.44
C ALA A 611 -3.43 -22.40 -17.90
N ASP A 612 -4.13 -23.15 -18.75
CA ASP A 612 -5.34 -23.90 -18.38
C ASP A 612 -5.04 -25.16 -17.53
N LYS A 613 -3.78 -25.58 -17.50
CA LYS A 613 -3.22 -26.62 -16.63
C LYS A 613 -1.78 -26.30 -16.28
N ILE A 614 -1.16 -27.13 -15.43
CA ILE A 614 0.29 -27.10 -15.21
C ILE A 614 0.96 -27.52 -16.52
N ILE A 615 1.64 -26.58 -17.17
CA ILE A 615 2.27 -26.79 -18.47
C ILE A 615 3.53 -27.62 -18.28
N SER A 616 3.64 -28.71 -19.03
CA SER A 616 4.77 -29.63 -19.03
C SER A 616 5.32 -29.84 -20.44
N THR A 617 6.57 -30.31 -20.54
CA THR A 617 7.16 -30.72 -21.83
C THR A 617 6.28 -31.77 -22.51
N GLY A 618 5.99 -31.56 -23.80
CA GLY A 618 5.07 -32.36 -24.61
C GLY A 618 3.68 -31.76 -24.77
N ASP A 619 3.28 -30.80 -23.94
CA ASP A 619 1.99 -30.14 -24.04
C ASP A 619 1.88 -29.23 -25.26
N ILE A 620 0.65 -28.93 -25.67
CA ILE A 620 0.35 -27.88 -26.66
C ILE A 620 -0.09 -26.64 -25.89
N LEU A 621 0.61 -25.52 -26.09
CA LEU A 621 0.25 -24.26 -25.46
C LEU A 621 -1.09 -23.76 -26.00
N LYS A 622 -1.97 -23.34 -25.10
CA LYS A 622 -3.21 -22.67 -25.44
C LYS A 622 -2.93 -21.19 -25.65
N VAL A 623 -2.90 -20.76 -26.91
CA VAL A 623 -2.65 -19.36 -27.27
C VAL A 623 -3.98 -18.61 -27.43
N LYS A 624 -4.05 -17.37 -26.99
CA LYS A 624 -5.24 -16.53 -27.18
C LYS A 624 -5.47 -16.28 -28.67
N GLY A 625 -6.67 -16.59 -29.15
CA GLY A 625 -7.02 -16.51 -30.58
C GLY A 625 -6.64 -17.74 -31.41
N MET A 626 -6.11 -18.80 -30.80
CA MET A 626 -5.81 -20.06 -31.48
C MET A 626 -7.09 -20.73 -31.99
N THR A 627 -7.08 -21.15 -33.26
CA THR A 627 -8.21 -21.85 -33.89
C THR A 627 -8.03 -23.37 -33.82
N ARG A 628 -9.05 -24.15 -34.20
CA ARG A 628 -8.93 -25.60 -34.39
C ARG A 628 -7.89 -25.99 -35.45
N SER A 629 -7.49 -25.04 -36.30
CA SER A 629 -6.52 -25.22 -37.37
C SER A 629 -5.15 -24.64 -37.05
N GLY A 630 -4.87 -24.28 -35.79
CA GLY A 630 -3.58 -23.73 -35.36
C GLY A 630 -3.53 -22.20 -35.29
N PRO A 631 -2.34 -21.61 -35.11
CA PRO A 631 -1.03 -22.28 -35.03
C PRO A 631 -0.87 -23.17 -33.79
N PHE A 632 -0.05 -24.22 -33.88
CA PHE A 632 0.24 -25.14 -32.78
C PHE A 632 1.65 -24.94 -32.23
N TYR A 633 1.77 -24.86 -30.90
CA TYR A 633 3.06 -24.71 -30.21
C TYR A 633 3.23 -25.83 -29.19
N HIS A 634 4.02 -26.82 -29.56
CA HIS A 634 4.38 -27.96 -28.73
C HIS A 634 5.55 -27.61 -27.81
N VAL A 635 5.35 -27.70 -26.50
CA VAL A 635 6.39 -27.39 -25.51
C VAL A 635 7.49 -28.45 -25.60
N ALA A 636 8.69 -28.04 -25.99
CA ALA A 636 9.88 -28.87 -26.01
C ALA A 636 10.80 -28.64 -24.82
N GLY A 637 10.65 -27.50 -24.12
CA GLY A 637 11.32 -27.20 -22.87
C GLY A 637 10.78 -25.92 -22.24
N ILE A 638 11.04 -25.73 -20.96
CA ILE A 638 10.57 -24.60 -20.16
C ILE A 638 11.74 -24.14 -19.29
N ARG A 639 11.99 -22.82 -19.24
CA ARG A 639 12.99 -22.26 -18.31
C ARG A 639 12.56 -22.52 -16.87
N LYS A 640 13.48 -22.96 -16.02
CA LYS A 640 13.16 -23.45 -14.66
C LYS A 640 12.37 -22.43 -13.81
N ASP A 641 12.79 -21.18 -13.78
CA ASP A 641 12.12 -20.11 -13.03
C ASP A 641 10.75 -19.73 -13.63
N VAL A 642 10.55 -19.92 -14.94
CA VAL A 642 9.24 -19.71 -15.58
C VAL A 642 8.24 -20.74 -15.09
N LEU A 643 8.65 -22.01 -14.96
CA LEU A 643 7.80 -23.07 -14.43
C LEU A 643 7.32 -22.75 -12.99
N GLU A 644 8.17 -22.12 -12.17
CA GLU A 644 7.85 -21.73 -10.79
C GLU A 644 6.88 -20.54 -10.71
N LYS A 645 6.87 -19.66 -11.72
CA LYS A 645 6.05 -18.45 -11.74
C LYS A 645 4.61 -18.68 -12.23
N MET A 646 4.40 -19.70 -13.05
CA MET A 646 3.11 -19.91 -13.72
C MET A 646 2.06 -20.54 -12.79
N LYS A 647 0.85 -19.98 -12.80
CA LYS A 647 -0.32 -20.45 -12.05
C LYS A 647 -1.46 -20.85 -12.98
N VAL A 648 -2.16 -21.92 -12.62
CA VAL A 648 -3.31 -22.41 -13.39
C VAL A 648 -4.44 -21.37 -13.37
N GLY A 649 -5.07 -21.15 -14.53
CA GLY A 649 -6.17 -20.20 -14.72
C GLY A 649 -5.73 -18.78 -15.07
N LYS A 650 -4.43 -18.53 -15.23
CA LYS A 650 -3.88 -17.21 -15.59
C LYS A 650 -3.51 -17.14 -17.07
N THR A 651 -3.51 -15.93 -17.60
CA THR A 651 -3.01 -15.61 -18.94
C THR A 651 -1.65 -14.95 -18.76
N TYR A 652 -0.71 -15.23 -19.66
CA TYR A 652 0.64 -14.69 -19.62
C TYR A 652 1.04 -14.21 -21.00
N LYS A 653 1.72 -13.07 -21.08
CA LYS A 653 2.52 -12.69 -22.25
C LYS A 653 3.82 -13.49 -22.21
N ALA A 654 3.97 -14.43 -23.14
CA ALA A 654 5.08 -15.38 -23.17
C ALA A 654 6.07 -15.08 -24.29
N ASN A 655 7.35 -15.18 -23.97
CA ASN A 655 8.44 -15.18 -24.96
C ASN A 655 8.79 -16.65 -25.27
N LEU A 656 8.58 -17.05 -26.53
CA LEU A 656 8.83 -18.40 -27.02
C LEU A 656 10.02 -18.40 -27.97
N CYS A 657 10.91 -19.39 -27.87
CA CYS A 657 11.87 -19.68 -28.93
C CYS A 657 11.40 -20.87 -29.77
N LEU A 658 11.15 -20.64 -31.06
CA LEU A 658 10.81 -21.68 -32.02
C LEU A 658 12.08 -22.49 -32.34
N VAL A 659 12.13 -23.74 -31.87
CA VAL A 659 13.32 -24.61 -32.02
C VAL A 659 13.19 -25.61 -33.17
N TYR A 660 11.98 -25.85 -33.67
CA TYR A 660 11.74 -26.77 -34.78
C TYR A 660 10.40 -26.46 -35.47
N LYS A 661 10.37 -26.40 -36.80
CA LYS A 661 9.12 -26.32 -37.60
C LYS A 661 8.70 -27.71 -38.06
N ARG A 662 7.51 -28.15 -37.65
CA ARG A 662 6.98 -29.48 -37.97
C ARG A 662 6.40 -29.50 -39.39
N GLU A 663 6.57 -30.62 -40.06
CA GLU A 663 5.87 -30.89 -41.32
C GLU A 663 4.42 -31.24 -40.99
N TYR A 664 3.52 -30.29 -41.17
CA TYR A 664 2.10 -30.41 -40.86
C TYR A 664 1.25 -30.00 -42.07
N PHE A 665 -0.03 -30.37 -42.07
CA PHE A 665 -0.89 -30.26 -43.24
C PHE A 665 -1.05 -28.81 -43.73
N GLY A 666 -0.74 -28.55 -45.01
CA GLY A 666 -0.91 -27.25 -45.65
C GLY A 666 0.04 -26.16 -45.15
N PHE A 667 -0.42 -24.90 -45.15
CA PHE A 667 0.34 -23.74 -44.67
C PHE A 667 0.16 -23.47 -43.16
N ILE A 668 -0.35 -24.45 -42.41
CA ILE A 668 -0.64 -24.29 -40.98
C ILE A 668 0.67 -24.25 -40.18
N PRO A 669 0.94 -23.19 -39.40
CA PRO A 669 2.15 -23.13 -38.60
C PRO A 669 2.08 -24.10 -37.41
N ASP A 670 3.06 -25.00 -37.32
CA ASP A 670 3.17 -26.01 -36.27
C ASP A 670 4.65 -26.12 -35.82
N TYR A 671 4.91 -25.83 -34.55
CA TYR A 671 6.26 -25.68 -34.02
C TYR A 671 6.46 -26.41 -32.70
N TYR A 672 7.69 -26.87 -32.48
CA TYR A 672 8.18 -27.09 -31.13
C TYR A 672 8.81 -25.80 -30.60
N VAL A 673 8.54 -25.49 -29.32
CA VAL A 673 8.96 -24.24 -28.68
C VAL A 673 9.64 -24.47 -27.35
N TYR A 674 10.61 -23.62 -27.05
CA TYR A 674 11.14 -23.43 -25.70
C TYR A 674 10.47 -22.20 -25.07
N LEU A 675 9.84 -22.39 -23.90
CA LEU A 675 9.23 -21.29 -23.14
C LEU A 675 10.31 -20.57 -22.34
N ALA A 676 10.72 -19.40 -22.84
CA ALA A 676 11.89 -18.68 -22.34
C ALA A 676 11.54 -17.72 -21.20
N ASP A 677 10.38 -17.06 -21.24
CA ASP A 677 9.96 -16.08 -20.24
C ASP A 677 8.44 -15.86 -20.25
N VAL A 678 7.88 -15.38 -19.14
CA VAL A 678 6.44 -15.04 -18.99
C VAL A 678 6.23 -13.78 -18.12
N GLU A 679 5.23 -12.97 -18.49
CA GLU A 679 4.73 -11.80 -17.75
C GLU A 679 3.20 -11.94 -17.59
N GLU A 680 2.67 -11.84 -16.35
CA GLU A 680 1.23 -12.07 -16.04
C GLU A 680 0.33 -10.94 -16.53
#